data_AF-A0A7X6T7E8-F1
#
_entry.id   AF-A0A7X6T7E8-F1
#
_cell.length_a   1.000
_cell.length_b   1.000
_cell.length_c   1.000
_cell.angle_alpha   90.00
_cell.angle_beta   90.00
_cell.angle_gamma   90.00
#
_symmetry.space_group_name_H-M   'P 1'
#
loop_
_entity.id
_entity.type
_entity.pdbx_description
1 polymer ?
#
loop_
_entity_poly.entity_id
_entity_poly.type
_entity_poly.pdbx_seq_one_letter_code
_entity_poly.pdbx_strand_id
1 'polypeptide(L)'
;MNRLVRAFLVCMILTSTGANAQRDSISLSLLTCEPGRQIYELFGHTALRYQDYDTGTDIVFNYGLFDFNTPHFIWRFTLGQTDYILGGSRYDFFIEEYMSRGSKIYSQELNLTLQEKLRLRDMLFENMKPENRVYRYNVLFNNCSTMALDKIEECVDGTVGYISPLPGLTFRKLLIESTDVRPWSRFAINMAMGALTDLPLEYREEAFSPMRLMELTANAFITDTAGTIRQLAMPAELIVEPKHQVDFGDPLLTPEQAMWILLVITIMISLIGWYLKRKILFYDIILLSAQGVTGLVIATFYFFSEHASVNTNWLVICFNPLPLIFMPFTIRNLRRGRPDLFLIANFIICTAFLLFARIIPQYFEPAALIMLAIFAFRALSSTLQSLFHRGGQKRSGRSKNRHSKSERSKSRYYKSGYRYKSKQSYNRFSNNSVQNRVEYSKIAASPIFVLLMFLITASVPVRAQKLSTEHRPRLVVGIVIDQMDGHRLESMLPVLGDDGLKMMWTRSYNRTNATLDFDTPDRSSAVASIYTGATPFQHGITGNRWMNRRTLMTVSAVDDENYAGFGTIDPTSPGRLLASNLADQIKLMSGGRSKIVSVAIERDAAVLAAGHEADAVLWLSETDAGWCSTNYYGEMPQWVLAENDSTWRNPEWRALYSPGVYLPVSYENMRLFTHTFRKRDMADYRTTPLANDRVTEMALKAVSAMDLGSDDHPDLLMLTLYGGRFSGMPDNSALSFENQDIYIRLDRNVAELIETISGKIGLNNVLFFLTSTGYGQPVQPVPQNSRIPNGTVSMERACALLNLYLSAKLGSGNYIETFYKNHIFLDHKFIEKKNLPIHTVIENGIDLLLQMSGVENVISLRNLMSTVPDAESVRKRNMFHKNCSGDFILEALPGWKIEDERNEVTYYRQPVSGSFPILFYGNGVRAEVNHEPVSAGIIAPTVAYIVGCAAPNASTHPPLRNIK
;
A
#
# COMPACT_ATOMS: atom_id res chain seq x y z
N MET A 1 72.63 9.06 -32.14
CA MET A 1 71.21 9.25 -32.54
C MET A 1 70.18 8.42 -31.76
N ASN A 2 70.55 7.60 -30.76
CA ASN A 2 69.64 6.63 -30.11
C ASN A 2 69.14 6.99 -28.68
N ARG A 3 69.58 8.11 -28.09
CA ARG A 3 69.09 8.54 -26.75
C ARG A 3 67.99 9.60 -26.83
N LEU A 4 68.03 10.48 -27.84
CA LEU A 4 66.99 11.48 -28.09
C LEU A 4 65.68 10.86 -28.61
N VAL A 5 65.75 9.82 -29.45
CA VAL A 5 64.55 9.13 -29.97
C VAL A 5 63.85 8.33 -28.86
N ARG A 6 64.59 7.73 -27.91
CA ARG A 6 63.99 7.05 -26.75
C ARG A 6 63.38 8.03 -25.74
N ALA A 7 63.97 9.20 -25.53
CA ALA A 7 63.38 10.24 -24.69
C ALA A 7 62.09 10.81 -25.31
N PHE A 8 62.05 10.96 -26.63
CA PHE A 8 60.86 11.45 -27.35
C PHE A 8 59.72 10.41 -27.35
N LEU A 9 60.03 9.11 -27.46
CA LEU A 9 59.03 8.04 -27.36
C LEU A 9 58.48 7.86 -25.94
N VAL A 10 59.29 8.07 -24.90
CA VAL A 10 58.80 8.04 -23.50
C VAL A 10 57.94 9.27 -23.17
N CYS A 11 58.24 10.45 -23.75
CA CYS A 11 57.37 11.62 -23.63
C CYS A 11 56.05 11.46 -24.39
N MET A 12 56.02 10.81 -25.57
CA MET A 12 54.76 10.56 -26.31
C MET A 12 53.86 9.50 -25.65
N ILE A 13 54.43 8.57 -24.86
CA ILE A 13 53.65 7.58 -24.10
C ILE A 13 53.13 8.17 -22.77
N LEU A 14 53.67 9.30 -22.31
CA LEU A 14 53.25 9.98 -21.08
C LEU A 14 52.31 11.19 -21.29
N THR A 15 51.99 11.55 -22.54
CA THR A 15 51.02 12.62 -22.86
C THR A 15 49.70 12.12 -23.43
N SER A 16 49.38 10.82 -23.28
CA SER A 16 48.05 10.27 -23.57
C SER A 16 47.25 9.96 -22.30
N THR A 17 47.41 10.74 -21.23
CA THR A 17 46.30 10.94 -20.29
C THR A 17 45.32 11.86 -21.01
N GLY A 18 44.56 11.27 -21.95
CA GLY A 18 43.31 11.87 -22.37
C GLY A 18 42.55 12.19 -21.09
N ALA A 19 42.19 13.46 -20.92
CA ALA A 19 41.11 13.81 -20.02
C ALA A 19 40.00 12.81 -20.31
N ASN A 20 39.67 12.01 -19.29
CA ASN A 20 38.54 11.11 -19.34
C ASN A 20 37.33 12.04 -19.53
N ALA A 21 36.95 12.30 -20.79
CA ALA A 21 35.69 12.94 -21.12
C ALA A 21 34.65 11.92 -20.69
N GLN A 22 34.27 12.00 -19.42
CA GLN A 22 33.25 11.17 -18.84
C GLN A 22 32.03 11.33 -19.74
N ARG A 23 31.63 10.22 -20.37
CA ARG A 23 30.49 10.18 -21.27
C ARG A 23 29.29 10.69 -20.47
N ASP A 24 28.61 11.71 -20.97
CA ASP A 24 27.45 12.29 -20.28
C ASP A 24 26.26 11.32 -20.44
N SER A 25 26.13 10.40 -19.49
CA SER A 25 25.06 9.41 -19.39
C SER A 25 23.88 9.89 -18.53
N ILE A 26 23.96 11.10 -17.97
CA ILE A 26 23.02 11.59 -16.95
C ILE A 26 22.02 12.53 -17.60
N SER A 27 20.73 12.30 -17.36
CA SER A 27 19.66 13.25 -17.65
C SER A 27 18.98 13.67 -16.34
N LEU A 28 18.71 14.96 -16.20
CA LEU A 28 17.98 15.54 -15.07
C LEU A 28 16.80 16.31 -15.64
N SER A 29 15.60 16.03 -15.14
CA SER A 29 14.37 16.66 -15.65
C SER A 29 13.48 17.16 -14.54
N LEU A 30 12.79 18.28 -14.79
CA LEU A 30 11.70 18.76 -13.97
C LEU A 30 10.40 18.09 -14.42
N LEU A 31 9.74 17.39 -13.51
CA LEU A 31 8.42 16.80 -13.73
C LEU A 31 7.35 17.73 -13.17
N THR A 32 6.35 18.04 -13.97
CA THR A 32 5.19 18.87 -13.58
C THR A 32 3.91 18.07 -13.78
N CYS A 33 3.16 17.90 -12.70
CA CYS A 33 1.93 17.14 -12.67
C CYS A 33 0.71 18.06 -12.54
N GLU A 34 -0.31 17.84 -13.37
CA GLU A 34 -1.55 18.61 -13.31
C GLU A 34 -2.33 18.38 -12.01
N PRO A 35 -3.20 19.33 -11.62
CA PRO A 35 -4.06 19.20 -10.44
C PRO A 35 -4.86 17.89 -10.35
N GLY A 36 -5.14 17.45 -9.12
CA GLY A 36 -5.89 16.23 -8.79
C GLY A 36 -7.27 16.50 -8.16
N ARG A 37 -7.89 15.45 -7.60
CA ARG A 37 -9.25 15.50 -7.02
C ARG A 37 -9.29 16.10 -5.63
N GLN A 38 -8.29 15.85 -4.80
CA GLN A 38 -8.31 16.26 -3.40
C GLN A 38 -7.92 17.72 -3.22
N ILE A 39 -8.30 18.33 -2.10
CA ILE A 39 -8.08 19.77 -1.87
C ILE A 39 -6.60 20.17 -1.87
N TYR A 40 -5.71 19.28 -1.42
CA TYR A 40 -4.27 19.51 -1.44
C TYR A 40 -3.64 19.25 -2.83
N GLU A 41 -4.34 18.54 -3.72
CA GLU A 41 -3.89 18.25 -5.09
C GLU A 41 -4.31 19.35 -6.09
N LEU A 42 -5.18 20.28 -5.70
CA LEU A 42 -5.72 21.33 -6.58
C LEU A 42 -4.63 22.27 -7.15
N PHE A 43 -3.47 22.32 -6.51
CA PHE A 43 -2.37 23.18 -6.92
C PHE A 43 -1.40 22.48 -7.90
N GLY A 44 -1.59 21.18 -8.16
CA GLY A 44 -0.64 20.36 -8.92
C GLY A 44 0.55 19.89 -8.07
N HIS A 45 1.55 19.31 -8.71
CA HIS A 45 2.77 18.86 -8.03
C HIS A 45 4.00 18.97 -8.94
N THR A 46 5.18 19.13 -8.32
CA THR A 46 6.47 19.21 -9.01
C THR A 46 7.46 18.22 -8.40
N ALA A 47 8.26 17.57 -9.23
CA ALA A 47 9.34 16.68 -8.80
C ALA A 47 10.60 16.81 -9.67
N LEU A 48 11.75 16.38 -9.16
CA LEU A 48 12.99 16.32 -9.93
C LEU A 48 13.32 14.86 -10.26
N ARG A 49 13.50 14.54 -11.53
CA ARG A 49 13.90 13.21 -12.00
C ARG A 49 15.40 13.18 -12.29
N TYR A 50 16.08 12.19 -11.74
CA TYR A 50 17.46 11.83 -12.06
C TYR A 50 17.47 10.49 -12.79
N GLN A 51 18.00 10.49 -14.01
CA GLN A 51 18.17 9.30 -14.82
C GLN A 51 19.64 9.14 -15.22
N ASP A 52 20.20 7.96 -15.02
CA ASP A 52 21.56 7.61 -15.44
C ASP A 52 21.52 6.36 -16.31
N TYR A 53 21.85 6.54 -17.60
CA TYR A 53 21.79 5.48 -18.60
C TYR A 53 22.88 4.42 -18.44
N ASP A 54 23.98 4.72 -17.74
CA ASP A 54 25.08 3.76 -17.53
C ASP A 54 24.78 2.81 -16.37
N THR A 55 24.15 3.31 -15.30
CA THR A 55 23.78 2.50 -14.13
C THR A 55 22.34 1.97 -14.17
N GLY A 56 21.50 2.51 -15.06
CA GLY A 56 20.06 2.21 -15.12
C GLY A 56 19.26 2.85 -13.98
N THR A 57 19.86 3.76 -13.21
CA THR A 57 19.19 4.43 -12.09
C THR A 57 18.18 5.44 -12.61
N ASP A 58 16.92 5.37 -12.16
CA ASP A 58 15.86 6.31 -12.56
C ASP A 58 14.97 6.65 -11.35
N ILE A 59 15.29 7.76 -10.69
CA ILE A 59 14.72 8.15 -9.40
C ILE A 59 14.04 9.51 -9.52
N VAL A 60 12.86 9.62 -8.93
CA VAL A 60 12.09 10.86 -8.80
C VAL A 60 12.16 11.34 -7.35
N PHE A 61 12.62 12.57 -7.17
CA PHE A 61 12.72 13.28 -5.91
C PHE A 61 11.50 14.18 -5.71
N ASN A 62 10.66 13.80 -4.76
CA ASN A 62 9.40 14.45 -4.41
C ASN A 62 9.57 15.31 -3.16
N TYR A 63 9.57 16.62 -3.35
CA TYR A 63 9.35 17.59 -2.27
C TYR A 63 7.86 17.70 -2.00
N GLY A 64 7.43 17.76 -0.75
CA GLY A 64 6.00 17.94 -0.44
C GLY A 64 5.30 16.71 0.15
N LEU A 65 6.04 15.69 0.61
CA LEU A 65 5.46 14.55 1.30
C LEU A 65 5.14 14.88 2.77
N PHE A 66 3.95 14.48 3.22
CA PHE A 66 3.51 14.65 4.61
C PHE A 66 4.11 13.57 5.51
N ASP A 67 4.53 13.98 6.70
CA ASP A 67 4.71 13.06 7.82
C ASP A 67 3.53 13.18 8.79
N PHE A 68 2.50 12.36 8.56
CA PHE A 68 1.34 12.27 9.45
C PHE A 68 1.69 11.78 10.87
N ASN A 69 2.92 11.31 11.10
CA ASN A 69 3.40 10.87 12.41
C ASN A 69 3.82 12.04 13.33
N THR A 70 3.78 13.29 12.84
CA THR A 70 4.13 14.47 13.64
C THR A 70 3.12 14.69 14.78
N PRO A 71 3.55 14.80 16.06
CA PRO A 71 2.65 15.01 17.19
C PRO A 71 1.74 16.24 17.01
N HIS A 72 0.45 16.05 17.24
CA HIS A 72 -0.58 17.08 17.04
C HIS A 72 -0.65 17.60 15.58
N PHE A 73 -0.43 16.73 14.58
CA PHE A 73 -0.44 17.07 13.16
C PHE A 73 -1.60 18.00 12.75
N ILE A 74 -2.86 17.68 13.10
CA ILE A 74 -4.02 18.52 12.73
C ILE A 74 -3.93 19.93 13.33
N TRP A 75 -3.46 20.04 14.58
CA TRP A 75 -3.27 21.32 15.26
C TRP A 75 -2.11 22.11 14.65
N ARG A 76 -0.98 21.46 14.38
CA ARG A 76 0.15 22.06 13.68
C ARG A 76 -0.22 22.47 12.26
N PHE A 77 -0.98 21.66 11.55
CA PHE A 77 -1.50 21.95 10.20
C PHE A 77 -2.44 23.15 10.21
N THR A 78 -3.37 23.23 11.16
CA THR A 78 -4.24 24.40 11.30
C THR A 78 -3.46 25.66 11.70
N LEU A 79 -2.36 25.52 12.44
CA LEU A 79 -1.48 26.64 12.81
C LEU A 79 -0.33 26.91 11.82
N GLY A 80 -0.21 26.20 10.69
CA GLY A 80 0.88 26.41 9.72
C GLY A 80 2.27 25.97 10.17
N GLN A 81 2.35 25.10 11.17
CA GLN A 81 3.58 24.57 11.77
C GLN A 81 3.97 23.18 11.23
N THR A 82 3.67 22.91 9.96
CA THR A 82 3.88 21.59 9.35
C THR A 82 5.25 21.45 8.73
N ASP A 83 5.97 20.44 9.18
CA ASP A 83 7.23 20.02 8.57
C ASP A 83 6.92 18.97 7.49
N TYR A 84 7.54 19.12 6.32
CA TYR A 84 7.39 18.24 5.17
C TYR A 84 8.72 17.56 4.87
N ILE A 85 8.66 16.46 4.12
CA ILE A 85 9.85 15.69 3.79
C ILE A 85 10.07 15.58 2.28
N LEU A 86 11.35 15.54 1.89
CA LEU A 86 11.78 15.01 0.60
C LEU A 86 11.69 13.48 0.64
N GLY A 87 11.15 12.85 -0.40
CA GLY A 87 11.24 11.41 -0.62
C GLY A 87 11.70 11.07 -2.03
N GLY A 88 12.42 9.97 -2.17
CA GLY A 88 12.76 9.38 -3.46
C GLY A 88 11.85 8.20 -3.77
N SER A 89 11.36 8.12 -5.00
CA SER A 89 10.66 6.94 -5.55
C SER A 89 11.25 6.59 -6.91
N ARG A 90 11.06 5.35 -7.38
CA ARG A 90 11.40 5.00 -8.77
C ARG A 90 10.42 5.70 -9.73
N TYR A 91 10.91 6.04 -10.91
CA TYR A 91 10.14 6.76 -11.93
C TYR A 91 8.88 6.00 -12.40
N ASP A 92 8.93 4.68 -12.51
CA ASP A 92 7.79 3.83 -12.86
C ASP A 92 6.62 3.97 -11.87
N PHE A 93 6.89 3.90 -10.57
CA PHE A 93 5.87 4.08 -9.53
C PHE A 93 5.29 5.50 -9.54
N PHE A 94 6.12 6.51 -9.77
CA PHE A 94 5.65 7.89 -9.90
C PHE A 94 4.69 8.05 -11.09
N ILE A 95 4.98 7.42 -12.23
CA ILE A 95 4.11 7.49 -13.40
C ILE A 95 2.77 6.77 -13.12
N GLU A 96 2.81 5.57 -12.53
CA GLU A 96 1.60 4.80 -12.20
C GLU A 96 0.66 5.55 -11.23
N GLU A 97 1.21 6.19 -10.19
CA GLU A 97 0.47 7.00 -9.21
C GLU A 97 -0.35 8.12 -9.89
N TYR A 98 0.28 8.89 -10.77
CA TYR A 98 -0.37 10.05 -11.40
C TYR A 98 -1.26 9.63 -12.58
N MET A 99 -0.96 8.50 -13.24
CA MET A 99 -1.84 7.86 -14.22
C MET A 99 -3.15 7.37 -13.59
N SER A 100 -3.09 6.75 -12.41
CA SER A 100 -4.30 6.29 -11.69
C SER A 100 -5.13 7.48 -11.17
N ARG A 101 -4.47 8.56 -10.75
CA ARG A 101 -5.10 9.82 -10.32
C ARG A 101 -5.87 10.54 -11.45
N GLY A 102 -5.49 10.30 -12.70
CA GLY A 102 -6.05 10.99 -13.86
C GLY A 102 -5.42 12.36 -14.14
N SER A 103 -4.17 12.59 -13.71
CA SER A 103 -3.42 13.82 -13.96
C SER A 103 -2.44 13.63 -15.12
N LYS A 104 -2.28 14.67 -15.97
CA LYS A 104 -1.19 14.68 -16.96
C LYS A 104 0.14 14.97 -16.28
N ILE A 105 1.21 14.43 -16.86
CA ILE A 105 2.59 14.70 -16.43
C ILE A 105 3.36 15.25 -17.62
N TYR A 106 4.01 16.39 -17.40
CA TYR A 106 4.97 17.00 -18.31
C TYR A 106 6.39 16.83 -17.77
N SER A 107 7.36 16.65 -18.66
CA SER A 107 8.78 16.58 -18.32
C SER A 107 9.55 17.66 -19.08
N GLN A 108 10.41 18.40 -18.39
CA GLN A 108 11.34 19.36 -18.98
C GLN A 108 12.77 18.95 -18.63
N GLU A 109 13.54 18.51 -19.61
CA GLU A 109 14.95 18.21 -19.41
C GLU A 109 15.74 19.49 -19.11
N LEU A 110 16.53 19.50 -18.04
CA LEU A 110 17.35 20.64 -17.64
C LEU A 110 18.63 20.69 -18.47
N ASN A 111 18.90 21.85 -19.07
CA ASN A 111 20.07 22.09 -19.92
C ASN A 111 21.31 22.45 -19.08
N LEU A 112 21.72 21.49 -18.25
CA LEU A 112 22.85 21.58 -17.33
C LEU A 112 24.11 20.94 -17.94
N THR A 113 25.28 21.48 -17.62
CA THR A 113 26.56 20.83 -17.90
C THR A 113 26.74 19.58 -17.04
N LEU A 114 27.59 18.64 -17.45
CA LEU A 114 27.86 17.43 -16.67
C LEU A 114 28.27 17.72 -15.21
N GLN A 115 29.05 18.78 -14.97
CA GLN A 115 29.46 19.16 -13.59
C GLN A 115 28.27 19.65 -12.76
N GLU A 116 27.37 20.43 -13.35
CA GLU A 116 26.14 20.89 -12.68
C GLU A 116 25.17 19.73 -12.45
N LYS A 117 25.06 18.80 -13.41
CA LYS A 117 24.27 17.56 -13.25
C LYS A 117 24.75 16.73 -12.07
N LEU A 118 26.07 16.51 -11.96
CA LEU A 118 26.67 15.80 -10.84
C LEU A 118 26.45 16.54 -9.51
N ARG A 119 26.57 17.87 -9.50
CA ARG A 119 26.30 18.69 -8.31
C ARG A 119 24.85 18.60 -7.87
N LEU A 120 23.88 18.72 -8.79
CA LEU A 120 22.45 18.60 -8.49
C LEU A 120 22.13 17.20 -7.97
N ARG A 121 22.65 16.15 -8.60
CA ARG A 121 22.54 14.77 -8.11
C ARG A 121 23.03 14.68 -6.65
N ASP A 122 24.25 15.11 -6.37
CA ASP A 122 24.84 14.99 -5.04
C ASP A 122 24.02 15.74 -3.99
N MET A 123 23.51 16.93 -4.33
CA MET A 123 22.62 17.70 -3.47
C MET A 123 21.29 16.97 -3.19
N LEU A 124 20.67 16.35 -4.20
CA LEU A 124 19.42 15.62 -4.05
C LEU A 124 19.59 14.38 -3.16
N PHE A 125 20.65 13.60 -3.39
CA PHE A 125 20.96 12.43 -2.55
C PHE A 125 21.36 12.82 -1.12
N GLU A 126 22.09 13.92 -0.94
CA GLU A 126 22.42 14.44 0.39
C GLU A 126 21.16 14.92 1.12
N ASN A 127 20.26 15.61 0.41
CA ASN A 127 19.02 16.11 0.96
C ASN A 127 18.03 14.98 1.29
N MET A 128 18.11 13.83 0.60
CA MET A 128 17.27 12.67 0.87
C MET A 128 17.64 11.94 2.18
N LYS A 129 18.83 12.18 2.74
CA LYS A 129 19.23 11.56 4.01
C LYS A 129 18.26 11.92 5.15
N PRO A 130 18.02 10.99 6.11
CA PRO A 130 17.08 11.21 7.22
C PRO A 130 17.30 12.51 7.99
N GLU A 131 18.55 12.96 8.13
CA GLU A 131 18.93 14.15 8.87
C GLU A 131 18.65 15.46 8.09
N ASN A 132 18.55 15.40 6.75
CA ASN A 132 18.48 16.56 5.87
C ASN A 132 17.16 16.70 5.11
N ARG A 133 16.29 15.68 5.16
CA ARG A 133 15.07 15.61 4.33
C ARG A 133 13.90 16.44 4.83
N VAL A 134 13.94 16.95 6.07
CA VAL A 134 12.82 17.66 6.72
C VAL A 134 12.95 19.17 6.51
N TYR A 135 11.88 19.84 6.07
CA TYR A 135 11.83 21.29 5.91
C TYR A 135 10.48 21.88 6.36
N ARG A 136 10.47 23.14 6.81
CA ARG A 136 9.26 23.85 7.22
C ARG A 136 8.47 24.29 5.98
N TYR A 137 7.32 23.67 5.76
CA TYR A 137 6.49 23.97 4.60
C TYR A 137 5.75 25.29 4.76
N ASN A 138 5.77 26.07 3.69
CA ASN A 138 4.97 27.28 3.54
C ASN A 138 4.34 27.25 2.16
N VAL A 139 3.01 27.28 2.11
CA VAL A 139 2.26 27.18 0.86
C VAL A 139 2.78 28.17 -0.19
N LEU A 140 3.00 29.44 0.17
CA LEU A 140 3.36 30.50 -0.80
C LEU A 140 4.84 30.55 -1.13
N PHE A 141 5.71 30.35 -0.13
CA PHE A 141 7.13 30.70 -0.24
C PHE A 141 8.08 29.51 -0.12
N ASN A 142 7.63 28.37 0.41
CA ASN A 142 8.47 27.21 0.66
C ASN A 142 7.71 25.90 0.44
N ASN A 143 7.49 25.55 -0.82
CA ASN A 143 6.67 24.43 -1.26
C ASN A 143 7.43 23.51 -2.23
N CYS A 144 6.76 22.51 -2.81
CA CYS A 144 7.40 21.54 -3.71
C CYS A 144 8.05 22.19 -4.93
N SER A 145 7.41 23.20 -5.52
CA SER A 145 7.89 23.92 -6.70
C SER A 145 9.06 24.85 -6.36
N THR A 146 8.95 25.65 -5.30
CA THR A 146 10.04 26.56 -4.91
C THR A 146 11.27 25.79 -4.44
N MET A 147 11.10 24.69 -3.69
CA MET A 147 12.21 23.83 -3.26
C MET A 147 12.93 23.17 -4.46
N ALA A 148 12.18 22.71 -5.46
CA ALA A 148 12.78 22.17 -6.67
C ALA A 148 13.57 23.25 -7.43
N LEU A 149 13.02 24.46 -7.55
CA LEU A 149 13.68 25.59 -8.19
C LEU A 149 14.95 26.03 -7.43
N ASP A 150 14.90 26.09 -6.09
CA ASP A 150 16.05 26.42 -5.24
C ASP A 150 17.22 25.48 -5.54
N LYS A 151 16.97 24.18 -5.65
CA LYS A 151 18.02 23.19 -5.96
C LYS A 151 18.57 23.34 -7.37
N ILE A 152 17.72 23.68 -8.34
CA ILE A 152 18.16 23.99 -9.70
C ILE A 152 19.06 25.24 -9.70
N GLU A 153 18.67 26.32 -9.01
CA GLU A 153 19.46 27.55 -8.93
C GLU A 153 20.80 27.33 -8.22
N GLU A 154 20.80 26.60 -7.10
CA GLU A 154 21.99 26.30 -6.30
C GLU A 154 23.02 25.43 -7.05
N CYS A 155 22.59 24.60 -8.01
CA CYS A 155 23.49 23.70 -8.73
C CYS A 155 24.25 24.38 -9.88
N VAL A 156 23.70 25.46 -10.44
CA VAL A 156 24.22 26.16 -11.63
C VAL A 156 25.50 26.94 -11.30
N ASP A 157 26.49 26.88 -12.19
CA ASP A 157 27.74 27.65 -12.06
C ASP A 157 27.61 29.02 -12.77
N GLY A 158 26.89 29.93 -12.12
CA GLY A 158 26.53 31.23 -12.68
C GLY A 158 25.28 31.82 -12.02
N THR A 159 24.46 32.53 -12.79
CA THR A 159 23.17 33.07 -12.32
C THR A 159 22.03 32.67 -13.25
N VAL A 160 20.90 32.25 -12.67
CA VAL A 160 19.65 32.01 -13.41
C VAL A 160 18.88 33.32 -13.53
N GLY A 161 18.54 33.70 -14.75
CA GLY A 161 17.69 34.85 -15.06
C GLY A 161 16.32 34.41 -15.58
N TYR A 162 15.28 35.14 -15.20
CA TYR A 162 13.89 34.84 -15.55
C TYR A 162 13.30 35.92 -16.46
N ILE A 163 12.50 35.50 -17.45
CA ILE A 163 11.72 36.39 -18.31
C ILE A 163 10.25 36.04 -18.11
N SER A 164 9.50 36.84 -17.35
CA SER A 164 8.04 36.66 -17.26
C SER A 164 7.31 37.54 -18.29
N PRO A 165 6.37 36.99 -19.05
CA PRO A 165 5.59 37.74 -20.03
C PRO A 165 4.36 38.46 -19.44
N LEU A 166 4.00 38.27 -18.16
CA LEU A 166 2.68 38.70 -17.64
C LEU A 166 2.76 39.76 -16.53
N PRO A 167 2.54 41.05 -16.85
CA PRO A 167 2.49 42.11 -15.83
C PRO A 167 1.23 42.00 -14.94
N GLY A 168 1.41 42.13 -13.63
CA GLY A 168 0.32 42.31 -12.66
C GLY A 168 -0.30 41.04 -12.08
N LEU A 169 0.44 39.92 -12.06
CA LEU A 169 0.09 38.71 -11.30
C LEU A 169 0.24 38.93 -9.78
N THR A 170 -0.60 38.25 -9.00
CA THR A 170 -0.59 38.25 -7.52
C THR A 170 -0.80 36.82 -7.04
N PHE A 171 -0.37 36.46 -5.82
CA PHE A 171 -0.67 35.14 -5.24
C PHE A 171 -2.18 34.86 -5.24
N ARG A 172 -3.01 35.88 -4.99
CA ARG A 172 -4.47 35.77 -5.01
C ARG A 172 -4.99 35.25 -6.35
N LYS A 173 -4.50 35.80 -7.47
CA LYS A 173 -4.93 35.39 -8.82
C LYS A 173 -4.55 33.93 -9.08
N LEU A 174 -3.34 33.53 -8.71
CA LEU A 174 -2.87 32.14 -8.86
C LEU A 174 -3.69 31.17 -7.98
N LEU A 175 -3.97 31.53 -6.73
CA LEU A 175 -4.82 30.73 -5.83
C LEU A 175 -6.23 30.56 -6.39
N ILE A 176 -6.82 31.62 -6.96
CA ILE A 176 -8.14 31.56 -7.60
C ILE A 176 -8.09 30.65 -8.83
N GLU A 177 -7.09 30.82 -9.70
CA GLU A 177 -6.90 30.01 -10.91
C GLU A 177 -6.81 28.50 -10.57
N SER A 178 -6.05 28.13 -9.54
CA SER A 178 -5.93 26.74 -9.11
C SER A 178 -7.18 26.17 -8.40
N THR A 179 -8.06 27.02 -7.87
CA THR A 179 -9.21 26.58 -7.05
C THR A 179 -10.57 26.81 -7.71
N ASP A 180 -10.62 27.39 -8.90
CA ASP A 180 -11.87 27.76 -9.58
C ASP A 180 -12.75 26.56 -9.90
N VAL A 181 -12.12 25.40 -10.14
CA VAL A 181 -12.78 24.09 -10.30
C VAL A 181 -13.58 23.65 -9.06
N ARG A 182 -13.36 24.27 -7.89
CA ARG A 182 -14.08 23.99 -6.63
C ARG A 182 -14.49 25.29 -5.92
N PRO A 183 -15.65 25.87 -6.27
CA PRO A 183 -16.09 27.17 -5.75
C PRO A 183 -16.13 27.29 -4.22
N TRP A 184 -16.52 26.23 -3.50
CA TRP A 184 -16.53 26.24 -2.03
C TRP A 184 -15.13 26.20 -1.40
N SER A 185 -14.19 25.49 -2.02
CA SER A 185 -12.78 25.47 -1.61
C SER A 185 -12.14 26.83 -1.84
N ARG A 186 -12.37 27.42 -3.03
CA ARG A 186 -11.96 28.79 -3.36
C ARG A 186 -12.49 29.79 -2.32
N PHE A 187 -13.79 29.73 -2.00
CA PHE A 187 -14.39 30.60 -0.99
C PHE A 187 -13.72 30.45 0.39
N ALA A 188 -13.50 29.22 0.86
CA ALA A 188 -12.87 28.96 2.15
C ALA A 188 -11.41 29.47 2.21
N ILE A 189 -10.62 29.22 1.16
CA ILE A 189 -9.23 29.67 1.07
C ILE A 189 -9.18 31.21 1.04
N ASN A 190 -10.01 31.84 0.20
CA ASN A 190 -10.03 33.29 0.10
C ASN A 190 -10.55 33.98 1.37
N MET A 191 -11.39 33.31 2.15
CA MET A 191 -11.82 33.79 3.46
C MET A 191 -10.67 33.80 4.48
N ALA A 192 -9.72 32.88 4.37
CA ALA A 192 -8.57 32.77 5.27
C ALA A 192 -7.40 33.70 4.87
N MET A 193 -7.14 33.88 3.58
CA MET A 193 -5.98 34.63 3.06
C MET A 193 -6.15 36.16 3.18
N GLY A 194 -5.13 36.84 3.70
CA GLY A 194 -5.11 38.30 3.88
C GLY A 194 -4.49 39.10 2.74
N ALA A 195 -4.29 40.40 2.99
CA ALA A 195 -3.87 41.41 2.01
C ALA A 195 -2.51 41.13 1.34
N LEU A 196 -1.60 40.41 1.99
CA LEU A 196 -0.26 40.15 1.43
C LEU A 196 -0.34 39.31 0.14
N THR A 197 -1.35 38.44 -0.01
CA THR A 197 -1.59 37.70 -1.27
C THR A 197 -2.01 38.58 -2.45
N ASP A 198 -2.42 39.83 -2.20
CA ASP A 198 -2.90 40.76 -3.21
C ASP A 198 -1.79 41.71 -3.72
N LEU A 199 -0.56 41.57 -3.21
CA LEU A 199 0.60 42.29 -3.70
C LEU A 199 1.07 41.74 -5.06
N PRO A 200 1.62 42.58 -5.94
CA PRO A 200 2.25 42.13 -7.19
C PRO A 200 3.41 41.17 -6.90
N LEU A 201 3.49 40.09 -7.66
CA LEU A 201 4.58 39.11 -7.56
C LEU A 201 5.86 39.61 -8.22
N GLU A 202 7.00 39.27 -7.62
CA GLU A 202 8.28 39.24 -8.32
C GLU A 202 8.37 38.00 -9.23
N TYR A 203 9.19 38.05 -10.28
CA TYR A 203 9.27 37.00 -11.30
C TYR A 203 9.52 35.58 -10.76
N ARG A 204 10.35 35.49 -9.72
CA ARG A 204 10.66 34.22 -9.06
C ARG A 204 9.49 33.68 -8.24
N GLU A 205 8.66 34.55 -7.68
CA GLU A 205 7.53 34.17 -6.82
C GLU A 205 6.40 33.50 -7.63
N GLU A 206 6.38 33.67 -8.95
CA GLU A 206 5.49 32.93 -9.85
C GLU A 206 5.69 31.41 -9.77
N ALA A 207 6.90 30.96 -9.41
CA ALA A 207 7.25 29.55 -9.20
C ALA A 207 6.45 28.87 -8.07
N PHE A 208 5.65 29.61 -7.30
CA PHE A 208 4.72 29.06 -6.32
C PHE A 208 3.85 27.91 -6.89
N SER A 209 3.36 28.06 -8.11
CA SER A 209 2.50 27.05 -8.76
C SER A 209 3.34 26.16 -9.69
N PRO A 210 3.24 24.81 -9.59
CA PRO A 210 3.87 23.85 -10.52
C PRO A 210 3.72 24.21 -12.00
N MET A 211 2.52 24.58 -12.44
CA MET A 211 2.25 24.93 -13.83
C MET A 211 2.98 26.23 -14.23
N ARG A 212 3.03 27.21 -13.33
CA ARG A 212 3.76 28.47 -13.55
C ARG A 212 5.27 28.25 -13.50
N LEU A 213 5.76 27.37 -12.63
CA LEU A 213 7.16 26.98 -12.61
C LEU A 213 7.59 26.38 -13.95
N MET A 214 6.79 25.49 -14.54
CA MET A 214 7.05 24.90 -15.86
C MET A 214 7.16 25.97 -16.97
N GLU A 215 6.26 26.96 -16.95
CA GLU A 215 6.31 28.11 -17.88
C GLU A 215 7.53 29.00 -17.62
N LEU A 216 7.87 29.23 -16.35
CA LEU A 216 8.98 30.06 -15.91
C LEU A 216 10.33 29.44 -16.32
N THR A 217 10.52 28.15 -16.09
CA THR A 217 11.76 27.41 -16.43
C THR A 217 11.96 27.30 -17.93
N ALA A 218 10.88 27.18 -18.72
CA ALA A 218 10.95 27.19 -20.18
C ALA A 218 11.51 28.51 -20.75
N ASN A 219 11.26 29.63 -20.05
CA ASN A 219 11.70 30.97 -20.44
C ASN A 219 12.93 31.47 -19.67
N ALA A 220 13.48 30.65 -18.77
CA ALA A 220 14.64 31.00 -17.96
C ALA A 220 15.96 30.73 -18.71
N PHE A 221 17.00 31.47 -18.35
CA PHE A 221 18.32 31.34 -18.93
C PHE A 221 19.41 31.31 -17.85
N ILE A 222 20.44 30.51 -18.08
CA ILE A 222 21.66 30.46 -17.27
C ILE A 222 22.68 31.39 -17.91
N THR A 223 23.24 32.32 -17.14
CA THR A 223 24.44 33.07 -17.50
C THR A 223 25.61 32.49 -16.72
N ASP A 224 26.54 31.83 -17.41
CA ASP A 224 27.70 31.21 -16.77
C ASP A 224 28.76 32.26 -16.35
N THR A 225 29.77 31.83 -15.59
CA THR A 225 30.87 32.70 -15.13
C THR A 225 31.74 33.27 -16.25
N ALA A 226 31.65 32.72 -17.48
CA ALA A 226 32.31 33.20 -18.68
C ALA A 226 31.45 34.17 -19.51
N GLY A 227 30.19 34.41 -19.12
CA GLY A 227 29.23 35.28 -19.80
C GLY A 227 28.44 34.61 -20.94
N THR A 228 28.52 33.29 -21.09
CA THR A 228 27.72 32.53 -22.05
C THR A 228 26.29 32.37 -21.54
N ILE A 229 25.31 32.56 -22.42
CA ILE A 229 23.89 32.42 -22.11
C ILE A 229 23.36 31.14 -22.74
N ARG A 230 22.70 30.29 -21.94
CA ARG A 230 21.96 29.11 -22.42
C ARG A 230 20.57 29.03 -21.77
N GLN A 231 19.58 28.43 -22.42
CA GLN A 231 18.28 28.17 -21.80
C GLN A 231 18.42 27.24 -20.60
N LEU A 232 17.58 27.41 -19.57
CA LEU A 232 17.60 26.58 -18.36
C LEU A 232 17.05 25.17 -18.61
N ALA A 233 15.93 25.07 -19.34
CA ALA A 233 15.24 23.82 -19.59
C ALA A 233 14.76 23.72 -21.04
N MET A 234 14.66 22.50 -21.54
CA MET A 234 14.05 22.18 -22.83
C MET A 234 12.53 22.36 -22.77
N PRO A 235 11.84 22.50 -23.93
CA PRO A 235 10.39 22.55 -23.98
C PRO A 235 9.74 21.35 -23.27
N ALA A 236 8.60 21.59 -22.61
CA ALA A 236 7.88 20.55 -21.89
C ALA A 236 7.32 19.47 -22.82
N GLU A 237 7.65 18.21 -22.55
CA GLU A 237 7.12 17.04 -23.25
C GLU A 237 6.03 16.38 -22.40
N LEU A 238 4.88 16.08 -23.01
CA LEU A 238 3.81 15.34 -22.35
C LEU A 238 4.18 13.85 -22.26
N ILE A 239 4.40 13.35 -21.05
CA ILE A 239 4.80 11.95 -20.82
C ILE A 239 3.60 11.05 -20.54
N VAL A 240 2.59 11.61 -19.87
CA VAL A 240 1.39 10.86 -19.44
C VAL A 240 0.13 11.57 -19.90
N GLU A 241 -0.70 10.87 -20.66
CA GLU A 241 -2.07 11.28 -20.96
C GLU A 241 -3.05 10.24 -20.37
N PRO A 242 -3.81 10.59 -19.30
CA PRO A 242 -4.68 9.64 -18.63
C PRO A 242 -5.92 9.32 -19.48
N LYS A 243 -6.39 8.05 -19.42
CA LYS A 243 -7.57 7.57 -20.18
C LYS A 243 -8.87 8.28 -19.80
N HIS A 244 -8.97 8.76 -18.57
CA HIS A 244 -10.09 9.55 -18.06
C HIS A 244 -9.52 10.77 -17.31
N GLN A 245 -9.93 11.96 -17.72
CA GLN A 245 -9.64 13.18 -16.97
C GLN A 245 -10.55 13.27 -15.75
N VAL A 246 -10.05 13.94 -14.72
CA VAL A 246 -10.79 14.17 -13.48
C VAL A 246 -12.06 14.99 -13.76
N ASP A 247 -13.22 14.37 -13.57
CA ASP A 247 -14.48 15.08 -13.44
C ASP A 247 -14.66 15.57 -11.98
N PHE A 248 -14.70 16.89 -11.82
CA PHE A 248 -14.88 17.57 -10.54
C PHE A 248 -16.35 17.67 -10.13
N GLY A 249 -17.29 17.47 -11.07
CA GLY A 249 -18.72 17.62 -10.89
C GLY A 249 -19.15 19.07 -10.66
N ASP A 250 -20.30 19.44 -11.20
CA ASP A 250 -20.86 20.77 -10.93
C ASP A 250 -21.45 20.83 -9.51
N PRO A 251 -21.09 21.84 -8.69
CA PRO A 251 -21.71 21.99 -7.38
C PRO A 251 -23.19 22.36 -7.53
N LEU A 252 -24.03 21.75 -6.69
CA LEU A 252 -25.47 22.06 -6.62
C LEU A 252 -25.77 23.57 -6.49
N LEU A 253 -24.96 24.28 -5.70
CA LEU A 253 -25.00 25.73 -5.51
C LEU A 253 -23.58 26.25 -5.30
N THR A 254 -23.26 27.38 -5.93
CA THR A 254 -22.04 28.14 -5.62
C THR A 254 -22.19 28.92 -4.31
N PRO A 255 -21.09 29.28 -3.62
CA PRO A 255 -21.13 30.08 -2.40
C PRO A 255 -21.90 31.40 -2.59
N GLU A 256 -21.72 32.06 -3.73
CA GLU A 256 -22.42 33.32 -4.01
C GLU A 256 -23.93 33.12 -4.13
N GLN A 257 -24.37 32.11 -4.90
CA GLN A 257 -25.79 31.76 -5.01
C GLN A 257 -26.38 31.41 -3.65
N ALA A 258 -25.67 30.63 -2.82
CA ALA A 258 -26.10 30.28 -1.48
C ALA A 258 -26.26 31.53 -0.59
N MET A 259 -25.35 32.50 -0.67
CA MET A 259 -25.45 33.74 0.09
C MET A 259 -26.58 34.66 -0.41
N TRP A 260 -26.83 34.74 -1.71
CA TRP A 260 -28.00 35.45 -2.26
C TRP A 260 -29.32 34.83 -1.79
N ILE A 261 -29.44 33.50 -1.81
CA ILE A 261 -30.61 32.78 -1.28
C ILE A 261 -30.78 33.09 0.22
N LEU A 262 -29.69 33.04 0.99
CA LEU A 262 -29.74 33.34 2.42
C LEU A 262 -30.15 34.80 2.69
N LEU A 263 -29.72 35.75 1.85
CA LEU A 263 -30.13 37.15 1.95
C LEU A 263 -31.65 37.31 1.71
N VAL A 264 -32.20 36.65 0.69
CA VAL A 264 -33.65 36.65 0.44
C VAL A 264 -34.41 36.06 1.63
N ILE A 265 -33.94 34.93 2.19
CA ILE A 265 -34.52 34.32 3.39
C ILE A 265 -34.45 35.29 4.58
N THR A 266 -33.33 35.98 4.77
CA THR A 266 -33.13 36.98 5.84
C THR A 266 -34.14 38.12 5.74
N ILE A 267 -34.37 38.62 4.53
CA ILE A 267 -35.34 39.67 4.23
C ILE A 267 -36.75 39.17 4.54
N MET A 268 -37.13 37.99 4.04
CA MET A 268 -38.44 37.39 4.27
C MET A 268 -38.73 37.17 5.76
N ILE A 269 -37.80 36.56 6.50
CA ILE A 269 -37.93 36.35 7.96
C ILE A 269 -38.06 37.69 8.69
N SER A 270 -37.31 38.71 8.25
CA SER A 270 -37.40 40.04 8.84
C SER A 270 -38.77 40.69 8.59
N LEU A 271 -39.28 40.63 7.36
CA LEU A 271 -40.62 41.12 7.00
C LEU A 271 -41.73 40.39 7.76
N ILE A 272 -41.65 39.06 7.89
CA ILE A 272 -42.58 38.25 8.68
C ILE A 272 -42.56 38.70 10.15
N GLY A 273 -41.37 38.92 10.73
CA GLY A 273 -41.24 39.42 12.10
C GLY A 273 -41.91 40.79 12.30
N TRP A 274 -41.77 41.68 11.31
CA TRP A 274 -42.44 42.99 11.30
C TRP A 274 -43.96 42.87 11.18
N TYR A 275 -44.45 42.04 10.26
CA TYR A 275 -45.88 41.81 10.05
C TYR A 275 -46.56 41.18 11.29
N LEU A 276 -45.93 40.17 11.87
CA LEU A 276 -46.43 39.47 13.05
C LEU A 276 -46.21 40.25 14.37
N LYS A 277 -45.53 41.39 14.34
CA LYS A 277 -45.14 42.19 15.51
C LYS A 277 -44.42 41.35 16.58
N ARG A 278 -43.67 40.33 16.15
CA ARG A 278 -42.97 39.35 17.01
C ARG A 278 -41.52 39.22 16.60
N LYS A 279 -40.63 39.14 17.59
CA LYS A 279 -39.20 38.92 17.36
C LYS A 279 -38.89 37.44 17.16
N ILE A 280 -38.23 37.13 16.05
CA ILE A 280 -37.80 35.77 15.70
C ILE A 280 -36.38 35.52 16.24
N LEU A 281 -36.27 35.39 17.57
CA LEU A 281 -34.99 35.33 18.28
C LEU A 281 -34.12 34.14 17.88
N PHE A 282 -34.72 33.03 17.46
CA PHE A 282 -33.99 31.84 17.03
C PHE A 282 -33.11 32.13 15.81
N TYR A 283 -33.60 32.94 14.87
CA TYR A 283 -32.85 33.32 13.69
C TYR A 283 -31.70 34.26 14.01
N ASP A 284 -31.88 35.19 14.96
CA ASP A 284 -30.80 36.04 15.47
C ASP A 284 -29.69 35.21 16.16
N ILE A 285 -30.05 34.13 16.88
CA ILE A 285 -29.08 33.20 17.47
C ILE A 285 -28.29 32.47 16.39
N ILE A 286 -28.94 32.02 15.32
CA ILE A 286 -28.26 31.34 14.20
C ILE A 286 -27.25 32.27 13.54
N LEU A 287 -27.66 33.49 13.18
CA LEU A 287 -26.77 34.43 12.49
C LEU A 287 -25.62 34.92 13.37
N LEU A 288 -25.86 35.21 14.65
CA LEU A 288 -24.80 35.59 15.59
C LEU A 288 -23.84 34.43 15.86
N SER A 289 -24.36 33.19 15.94
CA SER A 289 -23.52 31.98 16.05
C SER A 289 -22.66 31.81 14.80
N ALA A 290 -23.25 31.94 13.60
CA ALA A 290 -22.53 31.80 12.34
C ALA A 290 -21.43 32.87 12.18
N GLN A 291 -21.75 34.14 12.44
CA GLN A 291 -20.77 35.23 12.40
C GLN A 291 -19.63 35.00 13.40
N GLY A 292 -19.97 34.61 14.64
CA GLY A 292 -19.00 34.46 15.70
C GLY A 292 -18.14 33.19 15.62
N VAL A 293 -18.68 32.07 15.13
CA VAL A 293 -17.89 30.84 14.85
C VAL A 293 -16.94 31.08 13.69
N THR A 294 -17.41 31.70 12.60
CA THR A 294 -16.54 32.10 11.48
C THR A 294 -15.45 33.06 11.96
N GLY A 295 -15.82 34.01 12.83
CA GLY A 295 -14.88 34.94 13.43
C GLY A 295 -13.89 34.30 14.39
N LEU A 296 -14.24 33.21 15.07
CA LEU A 296 -13.31 32.44 15.88
C LEU A 296 -12.24 31.78 15.01
N VAL A 297 -12.63 31.20 13.87
CA VAL A 297 -11.69 30.60 12.92
C VAL A 297 -10.73 31.65 12.34
N ILE A 298 -11.27 32.76 11.84
CA ILE A 298 -10.44 33.84 11.25
C ILE A 298 -9.53 34.48 12.29
N ALA A 299 -10.03 34.76 13.49
CA ALA A 299 -9.20 35.28 14.57
C ALA A 299 -8.11 34.27 14.98
N THR A 300 -8.40 32.97 14.92
CA THR A 300 -7.40 31.94 15.20
C THR A 300 -6.27 31.98 14.18
N PHE A 301 -6.60 32.05 12.89
CA PHE A 301 -5.59 32.21 11.85
C PHE A 301 -4.82 33.52 12.00
N TYR A 302 -5.53 34.63 12.23
CA TYR A 302 -4.92 35.95 12.33
C TYR A 302 -3.90 36.07 13.47
N PHE A 303 -4.21 35.54 14.66
CA PHE A 303 -3.38 35.73 15.87
C PHE A 303 -2.44 34.57 16.18
N PHE A 304 -2.76 33.35 15.78
CA PHE A 304 -2.03 32.16 16.24
C PHE A 304 -1.44 31.31 15.12
N SER A 305 -1.80 31.53 13.86
CA SER A 305 -1.27 30.73 12.75
C SER A 305 -0.03 31.36 12.13
N GLU A 306 0.92 30.49 11.77
CA GLU A 306 2.14 30.79 11.02
C GLU A 306 1.92 30.68 9.50
N HIS A 307 0.69 30.36 9.05
CA HIS A 307 0.37 30.36 7.62
C HIS A 307 0.68 31.73 6.99
N ALA A 308 1.27 31.71 5.79
CA ALA A 308 1.59 32.96 5.10
C ALA A 308 0.34 33.81 4.84
N SER A 309 0.47 35.12 4.98
CA SER A 309 -0.56 36.13 4.68
C SER A 309 -1.83 36.12 5.56
N VAL A 310 -2.09 35.15 6.44
CA VAL A 310 -3.36 35.11 7.20
C VAL A 310 -3.46 36.19 8.29
N ASN A 311 -2.31 36.63 8.82
CA ASN A 311 -2.20 37.71 9.82
C ASN A 311 -2.42 39.13 9.25
N THR A 312 -2.63 39.25 7.94
CA THR A 312 -2.96 40.53 7.27
C THR A 312 -4.42 40.57 6.80
N ASN A 313 -5.27 39.68 7.31
CA ASN A 313 -6.64 39.53 6.86
C ASN A 313 -7.59 40.55 7.54
N TRP A 314 -8.05 41.53 6.76
CA TRP A 314 -8.96 42.59 7.20
C TRP A 314 -10.36 42.09 7.58
N LEU A 315 -10.75 40.89 7.15
CA LEU A 315 -12.06 40.31 7.50
C LEU A 315 -12.21 40.06 9.01
N VAL A 316 -11.11 40.00 9.77
CA VAL A 316 -11.13 39.87 11.24
C VAL A 316 -11.91 41.00 11.92
N ILE A 317 -12.00 42.18 11.30
CA ILE A 317 -12.76 43.32 11.84
C ILE A 317 -14.26 42.98 11.97
N CYS A 318 -14.82 42.30 10.96
CA CYS A 318 -16.23 41.95 10.93
C CYS A 318 -16.51 40.53 11.42
N PHE A 319 -15.58 39.61 11.17
CA PHE A 319 -15.60 38.23 11.63
C PHE A 319 -14.62 38.07 12.80
N ASN A 320 -15.14 38.31 13.99
CA ASN A 320 -14.43 38.14 15.25
C ASN A 320 -15.31 37.34 16.24
N PRO A 321 -14.79 36.87 17.39
CA PRO A 321 -15.56 36.08 18.35
C PRO A 321 -16.54 36.89 19.22
N LEU A 322 -16.58 38.23 19.11
CA LEU A 322 -17.44 39.08 19.94
C LEU A 322 -18.95 38.76 19.83
N PRO A 323 -19.52 38.39 18.66
CA PRO A 323 -20.90 37.94 18.56
C PRO A 323 -21.23 36.79 19.50
N LEU A 324 -20.33 35.81 19.70
CA LEU A 324 -20.55 34.70 20.64
C LEU A 324 -20.56 35.19 22.10
N ILE A 325 -19.66 36.11 22.45
CA ILE A 325 -19.50 36.65 23.80
C ILE A 325 -20.71 37.51 24.19
N PHE A 326 -21.18 38.38 23.28
CA PHE A 326 -22.28 39.30 23.56
C PHE A 326 -23.67 38.72 23.31
N MET A 327 -23.79 37.59 22.60
CA MET A 327 -25.07 36.95 22.26
C MET A 327 -26.03 36.79 23.46
N PRO A 328 -25.62 36.30 24.66
CA PRO A 328 -26.55 36.16 25.78
C PRO A 328 -27.16 37.50 26.22
N PHE A 329 -26.39 38.58 26.17
CA PHE A 329 -26.82 39.93 26.52
C PHE A 329 -27.74 40.50 25.44
N THR A 330 -27.37 40.33 24.17
CA THR A 330 -28.18 40.74 23.02
C THR A 330 -29.55 40.06 23.02
N ILE A 331 -29.60 38.74 23.21
CA ILE A 331 -30.87 37.99 23.28
C ILE A 331 -31.72 38.42 24.49
N ARG A 332 -31.09 38.68 25.65
CA ARG A 332 -31.78 39.20 26.84
C ARG A 332 -32.40 40.58 26.60
N ASN A 333 -31.67 41.48 25.92
CA ASN A 333 -32.15 42.82 25.60
C ASN A 333 -33.27 42.79 24.55
N LEU A 334 -33.11 41.95 23.52
CA LEU A 334 -34.14 41.74 22.49
C LEU A 334 -35.43 41.18 23.09
N ARG A 335 -35.36 40.18 23.99
CA ARG A 335 -36.52 39.63 24.73
C ARG A 335 -37.26 40.70 25.54
N ARG A 336 -36.53 41.66 26.12
CA ARG A 336 -37.07 42.76 26.92
C ARG A 336 -37.54 43.95 26.09
N GLY A 337 -37.51 43.86 24.76
CA GLY A 337 -37.92 44.94 23.87
C GLY A 337 -37.03 46.19 23.97
N ARG A 338 -35.75 46.04 24.33
CA ARG A 338 -34.79 47.15 24.40
C ARG A 338 -33.85 47.09 23.19
N PRO A 339 -33.41 48.25 22.66
CA PRO A 339 -32.32 48.28 21.69
C PRO A 339 -31.05 47.75 22.34
N ASP A 340 -30.25 47.02 21.55
CA ASP A 340 -29.01 46.42 21.99
C ASP A 340 -27.81 47.14 21.38
N LEU A 341 -26.87 47.57 22.23
CA LEU A 341 -25.72 48.36 21.79
C LEU A 341 -24.79 47.56 20.87
N PHE A 342 -24.65 46.25 21.10
CA PHE A 342 -23.82 45.38 20.28
C PHE A 342 -24.38 45.23 18.87
N LEU A 343 -25.70 45.05 18.70
CA LEU A 343 -26.30 45.03 17.35
C LEU A 343 -26.13 46.35 16.59
N ILE A 344 -26.24 47.49 17.29
CA ILE A 344 -25.99 48.81 16.68
C ILE A 344 -24.54 48.92 16.23
N ALA A 345 -23.59 48.53 17.08
CA ALA A 345 -22.17 48.52 16.74
C ALA A 345 -21.87 47.56 15.57
N ASN A 346 -22.44 46.35 15.58
CA ASN A 346 -22.27 45.36 14.51
C ASN A 346 -22.82 45.86 13.18
N PHE A 347 -23.97 46.53 13.17
CA PHE A 347 -24.53 47.19 11.99
C PHE A 347 -23.58 48.27 11.46
N ILE A 348 -23.09 49.16 12.32
CA ILE A 348 -22.17 50.24 11.93
C ILE A 348 -20.88 49.67 11.34
N ILE A 349 -20.27 48.68 12.02
CA ILE A 349 -19.01 48.07 11.59
C ILE A 349 -19.16 47.34 10.26
N CYS A 350 -20.18 46.47 10.11
CA CYS A 350 -20.40 45.74 8.86
C CYS A 350 -20.74 46.69 7.71
N THR A 351 -21.55 47.73 7.95
CA THR A 351 -21.92 48.72 6.92
C THR A 351 -20.72 49.58 6.51
N ALA A 352 -19.92 50.04 7.48
CA ALA A 352 -18.69 50.77 7.20
C ALA A 352 -17.72 49.91 6.38
N PHE A 353 -17.54 48.64 6.77
CA PHE A 353 -16.68 47.72 6.02
C PHE A 353 -17.16 47.55 4.58
N LEU A 354 -18.46 47.36 4.34
CA LEU A 354 -19.01 47.26 2.98
C LEU A 354 -18.78 48.52 2.13
N LEU A 355 -18.88 49.71 2.73
CA LEU A 355 -18.65 50.98 2.04
C LEU A 355 -17.17 51.18 1.68
N PHE A 356 -16.26 50.74 2.56
CA PHE A 356 -14.81 50.90 2.38
C PHE A 356 -14.12 49.68 1.77
N ALA A 357 -14.82 48.55 1.56
CA ALA A 357 -14.25 47.30 1.06
C ALA A 357 -13.49 47.46 -0.26
N ARG A 358 -13.89 48.42 -1.11
CA ARG A 358 -13.22 48.69 -2.40
C ARG A 358 -11.89 49.44 -2.27
N ILE A 359 -11.68 50.13 -1.15
CA ILE A 359 -10.50 50.97 -0.86
C ILE A 359 -9.46 50.18 -0.05
N ILE A 360 -9.90 49.18 0.73
CA ILE A 360 -8.99 48.31 1.47
C ILE A 360 -8.15 47.49 0.46
N PRO A 361 -6.82 47.45 0.60
CA PRO A 361 -5.92 46.75 -0.32
C PRO A 361 -5.94 45.23 -0.04
N GLN A 362 -7.12 44.62 -0.09
CA GLN A 362 -7.32 43.17 0.01
C GLN A 362 -8.49 42.77 -0.91
N TYR A 363 -8.35 41.65 -1.61
CA TYR A 363 -9.46 41.07 -2.33
C TYR A 363 -10.45 40.40 -1.37
N PHE A 364 -11.74 40.71 -1.51
CA PHE A 364 -12.82 40.08 -0.77
C PHE A 364 -13.73 39.31 -1.72
N GLU A 365 -14.02 38.05 -1.41
CA GLU A 365 -14.95 37.29 -2.22
C GLU A 365 -16.37 37.88 -2.14
N PRO A 366 -17.12 37.94 -3.26
CA PRO A 366 -18.48 38.47 -3.29
C PRO A 366 -19.40 37.82 -2.25
N ALA A 367 -19.31 36.50 -2.06
CA ALA A 367 -20.07 35.76 -1.06
C ALA A 367 -19.82 36.27 0.37
N ALA A 368 -18.57 36.65 0.72
CA ALA A 368 -18.25 37.20 2.04
C ALA A 368 -18.88 38.58 2.25
N LEU A 369 -18.88 39.43 1.22
CA LEU A 369 -19.53 40.74 1.26
C LEU A 369 -21.06 40.61 1.40
N ILE A 370 -21.69 39.68 0.69
CA ILE A 370 -23.13 39.40 0.84
C ILE A 370 -23.44 38.91 2.26
N MET A 371 -22.58 38.07 2.83
CA MET A 371 -22.70 37.61 4.22
C MET A 371 -22.63 38.78 5.23
N LEU A 372 -21.74 39.75 5.02
CA LEU A 372 -21.71 40.98 5.83
C LEU A 372 -22.98 41.82 5.67
N ALA A 373 -23.53 41.90 4.46
CA ALA A 373 -24.79 42.60 4.19
C ALA A 373 -25.98 41.94 4.92
N ILE A 374 -26.00 40.60 4.99
CA ILE A 374 -26.99 39.83 5.76
C ILE A 374 -26.93 40.21 7.25
N PHE A 375 -25.73 40.23 7.84
CA PHE A 375 -25.56 40.58 9.26
C PHE A 375 -25.93 42.04 9.54
N ALA A 376 -25.50 42.97 8.68
CA ALA A 376 -25.84 44.39 8.80
C ALA A 376 -27.37 44.60 8.72
N PHE A 377 -28.02 44.04 7.70
CA PHE A 377 -29.45 44.16 7.50
C PHE A 377 -30.24 43.58 8.67
N ARG A 378 -29.88 42.38 9.14
CA ARG A 378 -30.57 41.75 10.26
C ARG A 378 -30.38 42.55 11.55
N ALA A 379 -29.17 43.01 11.84
CA ALA A 379 -28.89 43.82 13.02
C ALA A 379 -29.70 45.13 13.03
N LEU A 380 -29.82 45.80 11.88
CA LEU A 380 -30.66 46.99 11.72
C LEU A 380 -32.14 46.67 11.96
N SER A 381 -32.67 45.64 11.29
CA SER A 381 -34.08 45.23 11.40
C SER A 381 -34.46 44.89 12.84
N SER A 382 -33.67 44.06 13.53
CA SER A 382 -33.89 43.67 14.93
C SER A 382 -33.82 44.87 15.89
N THR A 383 -32.96 45.85 15.60
CA THR A 383 -32.84 47.10 16.36
C THR A 383 -34.06 48.00 16.14
N LEU A 384 -34.48 48.24 14.90
CA LEU A 384 -35.66 49.05 14.59
C LEU A 384 -36.93 48.44 15.17
N GLN A 385 -37.13 47.12 15.08
CA GLN A 385 -38.26 46.45 15.72
C GLN A 385 -38.33 46.74 17.23
N SER A 386 -37.18 46.79 17.91
CA SER A 386 -37.11 47.10 19.35
C SER A 386 -37.48 48.55 19.70
N LEU A 387 -37.23 49.49 18.78
CA LEU A 387 -37.57 50.91 18.94
C LEU A 387 -39.05 51.18 18.66
N PHE A 388 -39.58 50.62 17.57
CA PHE A 388 -40.96 50.88 17.13
C PHE A 388 -42.03 50.06 17.89
N HIS A 389 -41.71 48.86 18.39
CA HIS A 389 -42.67 48.04 19.16
C HIS A 389 -42.75 48.42 20.64
N ARG A 390 -42.01 49.45 21.07
CA ARG A 390 -42.00 49.98 22.44
C ARG A 390 -43.30 50.72 22.82
N GLY A 391 -44.18 51.00 21.87
CA GLY A 391 -45.45 51.71 22.07
C GLY A 391 -46.67 50.86 22.50
N GLY A 392 -46.55 49.54 22.62
CA GLY A 392 -47.73 48.65 22.63
C GLY A 392 -48.12 47.93 23.93
N GLN A 393 -47.41 48.06 25.05
CA GLN A 393 -47.79 47.36 26.29
C GLN A 393 -47.70 48.22 27.55
N LYS A 394 -48.76 49.01 27.78
CA LYS A 394 -49.22 49.39 29.11
C LYS A 394 -50.67 48.92 29.31
N ARG A 395 -50.87 48.14 30.39
CA ARG A 395 -52.11 47.88 31.17
C ARG A 395 -53.33 47.21 30.51
N SER A 396 -53.59 45.96 30.91
CA SER A 396 -54.77 45.46 31.67
C SER A 396 -54.54 43.95 31.95
N GLY A 397 -54.99 43.25 32.98
CA GLY A 397 -55.74 43.52 34.20
C GLY A 397 -55.70 42.24 35.08
N ARG A 398 -55.86 42.42 36.40
CA ARG A 398 -56.07 41.41 37.47
C ARG A 398 -56.99 40.25 37.02
N SER A 399 -56.91 39.01 37.53
CA SER A 399 -57.30 38.69 38.92
C SER A 399 -57.25 37.18 39.25
N LYS A 400 -56.55 36.86 40.35
CA LYS A 400 -56.84 35.86 41.42
C LYS A 400 -56.85 34.34 41.10
N ASN A 401 -56.02 33.60 41.85
CA ASN A 401 -56.49 33.03 43.12
C ASN A 401 -55.36 32.83 44.16
N ARG A 402 -55.74 33.13 45.42
CA ARG A 402 -55.00 32.97 46.70
C ARG A 402 -55.03 31.49 47.12
N HIS A 403 -54.09 30.92 47.87
CA HIS A 403 -53.75 31.14 49.29
C HIS A 403 -52.40 30.42 49.56
N SER A 404 -51.33 31.01 50.13
CA SER A 404 -51.04 31.32 51.55
C SER A 404 -51.34 30.15 52.53
N LYS A 405 -50.50 29.71 53.48
CA LYS A 405 -49.27 30.26 54.08
C LYS A 405 -48.71 29.21 55.08
N SER A 406 -47.38 29.15 55.18
CA SER A 406 -46.52 28.99 56.37
C SER A 406 -46.77 27.95 57.48
N GLU A 407 -45.68 27.21 57.75
CA GLU A 407 -44.97 27.03 59.04
C GLU A 407 -45.23 25.82 59.97
N ARG A 408 -44.10 25.10 60.20
CA ARG A 408 -43.57 24.52 61.46
C ARG A 408 -44.41 23.52 62.29
N SER A 409 -43.90 22.29 62.41
CA SER A 409 -43.85 21.49 63.67
C SER A 409 -42.99 20.23 63.46
N LYS A 410 -41.83 20.08 64.13
CA LYS A 410 -41.51 19.15 65.26
C LYS A 410 -41.69 17.64 64.93
N SER A 411 -40.62 16.81 64.99
CA SER A 411 -40.12 16.05 66.18
C SER A 411 -41.20 15.11 66.76
N ARG A 412 -41.02 13.80 67.00
CA ARG A 412 -39.85 12.99 67.37
C ARG A 412 -40.32 11.52 67.60
N TYR A 413 -39.36 10.58 67.69
CA TYR A 413 -39.35 9.29 68.44
C TYR A 413 -40.10 8.08 67.83
N TYR A 414 -39.61 6.81 67.81
CA TYR A 414 -38.60 6.00 68.54
C TYR A 414 -37.94 4.99 67.53
N LYS A 415 -36.60 4.78 67.47
CA LYS A 415 -35.77 3.70 68.10
C LYS A 415 -36.28 2.27 67.78
N SER A 416 -35.52 1.21 67.48
CA SER A 416 -34.16 0.72 67.78
C SER A 416 -34.06 -0.68 67.09
N GLY A 417 -32.93 -1.30 66.73
CA GLY A 417 -31.54 -1.06 67.07
C GLY A 417 -30.59 -2.14 66.53
N TYR A 418 -29.32 -1.98 66.97
CA TYR A 418 -28.16 -2.89 66.97
C TYR A 418 -27.49 -3.27 65.63
N ARG A 419 -26.16 -3.35 65.49
CA ARG A 419 -24.97 -2.73 66.14
C ARG A 419 -23.74 -3.12 65.29
N TYR A 420 -22.76 -2.21 65.29
CA TYR A 420 -21.38 -2.27 64.76
C TYR A 420 -20.52 -3.51 65.07
N LYS A 421 -19.55 -3.80 64.17
CA LYS A 421 -18.05 -3.77 64.36
C LYS A 421 -17.37 -4.55 63.20
N SER A 422 -16.52 -3.95 62.36
CA SER A 422 -15.08 -3.65 62.48
C SER A 422 -14.11 -4.85 62.54
N LYS A 423 -13.24 -4.93 61.51
CA LYS A 423 -11.86 -5.43 61.42
C LYS A 423 -11.30 -6.34 62.53
N GLN A 424 -10.80 -7.51 62.12
CA GLN A 424 -9.40 -7.98 62.21
C GLN A 424 -9.40 -9.51 62.11
N SER A 425 -8.49 -10.09 61.32
CA SER A 425 -7.74 -11.30 61.69
C SER A 425 -6.65 -11.57 60.64
N TYR A 426 -5.41 -11.58 61.10
CA TYR A 426 -4.24 -12.19 60.48
C TYR A 426 -3.81 -13.33 61.40
N ASN A 427 -3.15 -14.32 60.80
CA ASN A 427 -2.31 -15.40 61.35
C ASN A 427 -2.87 -16.81 61.53
N ARG A 428 -2.10 -17.70 60.87
CA ARG A 428 -1.66 -19.06 61.22
C ARG A 428 -2.75 -20.13 61.34
N PHE A 429 -2.64 -21.13 60.49
CA PHE A 429 -2.31 -22.49 60.96
C PHE A 429 -1.64 -23.28 59.82
N SER A 430 -0.39 -23.68 60.06
CA SER A 430 0.25 -24.83 59.42
C SER A 430 0.27 -25.98 60.42
N ASN A 431 0.55 -27.18 59.89
CA ASN A 431 0.82 -28.46 60.54
C ASN A 431 -0.39 -29.30 60.93
N ASN A 432 -0.65 -30.34 60.12
CA ASN A 432 -0.36 -31.67 60.62
C ASN A 432 0.07 -32.63 59.51
N SER A 433 1.18 -33.28 59.82
CA SER A 433 1.86 -34.36 59.13
C SER A 433 1.08 -35.66 59.18
N VAL A 434 1.01 -36.36 58.05
CA VAL A 434 0.95 -37.83 58.03
C VAL A 434 2.02 -38.33 57.06
N GLN A 435 2.90 -39.13 57.64
CA GLN A 435 4.02 -39.81 57.03
C GLN A 435 3.54 -40.82 55.98
N ASN A 436 4.23 -40.88 54.85
CA ASN A 436 4.55 -42.17 54.24
C ASN A 436 5.97 -42.09 53.67
N ARG A 437 6.82 -42.95 54.23
CA ARG A 437 8.22 -43.16 53.85
C ARG A 437 8.29 -43.74 52.45
N VAL A 438 9.17 -43.18 51.61
CA VAL A 438 9.92 -43.97 50.63
C VAL A 438 11.38 -43.67 50.87
N GLU A 439 12.12 -44.70 51.27
CA GLU A 439 13.53 -44.66 51.60
C GLU A 439 14.37 -44.40 50.34
N TYR A 440 15.34 -43.49 50.45
CA TYR A 440 16.51 -43.50 49.59
C TYR A 440 17.45 -44.62 50.06
N SER A 441 17.42 -45.76 49.37
CA SER A 441 18.58 -46.66 49.38
C SER A 441 19.53 -46.25 48.24
N LYS A 442 20.72 -45.82 48.63
CA LYS A 442 21.88 -45.75 47.74
C LYS A 442 22.26 -47.19 47.41
N ILE A 443 22.04 -47.63 46.17
CA ILE A 443 22.70 -48.81 45.61
C ILE A 443 23.62 -48.31 44.50
N ALA A 444 24.91 -48.44 44.76
CA ALA A 444 25.95 -48.27 43.76
C ALA A 444 25.74 -49.32 42.65
N ALA A 445 25.60 -48.86 41.40
CA ALA A 445 25.62 -49.73 40.25
C ALA A 445 27.05 -50.25 40.02
N SER A 446 27.23 -51.56 40.18
CA SER A 446 28.44 -52.30 39.82
C SER A 446 28.47 -52.53 38.30
N PRO A 447 29.63 -52.41 37.62
CA PRO A 447 29.75 -52.28 36.16
C PRO A 447 29.71 -53.61 35.39
N ILE A 448 28.95 -54.61 35.86
CA ILE A 448 29.02 -55.99 35.34
C ILE A 448 27.72 -56.44 34.64
N PHE A 449 26.61 -55.71 34.80
CA PHE A 449 25.32 -56.11 34.20
C PHE A 449 25.06 -55.55 32.78
N VAL A 450 25.83 -54.54 32.34
CA VAL A 450 25.73 -53.97 30.98
C VAL A 450 26.58 -54.74 29.97
N LEU A 451 27.57 -55.52 30.42
CA LEU A 451 28.47 -56.27 29.54
C LEU A 451 27.90 -57.63 29.09
N LEU A 452 26.97 -58.23 29.86
CA LEU A 452 26.43 -59.56 29.54
C LEU A 452 25.23 -59.53 28.58
N MET A 453 24.60 -58.36 28.38
CA MET A 453 23.49 -58.21 27.42
C MET A 453 23.96 -57.87 26.00
N PHE A 454 25.27 -57.66 25.80
CA PHE A 454 25.89 -57.33 24.51
C PHE A 454 26.39 -58.56 23.73
N LEU A 455 26.35 -59.76 24.31
CA LEU A 455 27.02 -60.95 23.76
C LEU A 455 26.10 -62.07 23.25
N ILE A 456 24.76 -61.90 23.26
CA ILE A 456 23.81 -62.94 22.80
C ILE A 456 23.08 -62.60 21.48
N THR A 457 23.31 -61.44 20.85
CA THR A 457 22.67 -61.07 19.56
C THR A 457 23.55 -61.27 18.31
N ALA A 458 24.70 -61.94 18.42
CA ALA A 458 25.66 -62.10 17.32
C ALA A 458 25.64 -63.49 16.66
N SER A 459 24.47 -63.99 16.25
CA SER A 459 24.39 -65.11 15.27
C SER A 459 22.96 -65.37 14.80
N VAL A 460 22.42 -64.44 14.01
CA VAL A 460 21.36 -64.75 13.03
C VAL A 460 21.94 -64.44 11.66
N PRO A 461 21.98 -65.38 10.70
CA PRO A 461 22.41 -65.06 9.36
C PRO A 461 21.37 -64.11 8.77
N VAL A 462 21.77 -62.86 8.58
CA VAL A 462 21.00 -61.89 7.79
C VAL A 462 20.95 -62.47 6.38
N ARG A 463 19.83 -63.11 6.06
CA ARG A 463 19.40 -63.29 4.68
C ARG A 463 19.28 -61.87 4.14
N ALA A 464 20.26 -61.44 3.36
CA ALA A 464 20.15 -60.23 2.56
C ALA A 464 18.90 -60.40 1.70
N GLN A 465 17.77 -59.87 2.16
CA GLN A 465 16.73 -59.46 1.26
C GLN A 465 17.43 -58.55 0.27
N LYS A 466 17.53 -59.00 -0.99
CA LYS A 466 17.59 -58.05 -2.10
C LYS A 466 16.47 -57.06 -1.81
N LEU A 467 16.83 -55.87 -1.31
CA LEU A 467 15.95 -54.72 -1.40
C LEU A 467 15.55 -54.71 -2.87
N SER A 468 14.26 -54.90 -3.14
CA SER A 468 13.71 -54.57 -4.45
C SER A 468 14.25 -53.19 -4.78
N THR A 469 15.11 -53.10 -5.79
CA THR A 469 15.55 -51.83 -6.33
C THR A 469 14.31 -51.19 -6.93
N GLU A 470 13.53 -50.47 -6.12
CA GLU A 470 12.52 -49.56 -6.63
C GLU A 470 13.24 -48.66 -7.62
N HIS A 471 12.79 -48.70 -8.87
CA HIS A 471 13.32 -47.83 -9.90
C HIS A 471 13.11 -46.39 -9.45
N ARG A 472 14.20 -45.62 -9.43
CA ARG A 472 14.17 -44.19 -9.09
C ARG A 472 13.85 -43.41 -10.36
N PRO A 473 13.10 -42.31 -10.27
CA PRO A 473 12.87 -41.47 -11.43
C PRO A 473 14.21 -40.83 -11.85
N ARG A 474 14.43 -40.75 -13.16
CA ARG A 474 15.53 -40.02 -13.80
C ARG A 474 15.17 -38.55 -14.02
N LEU A 475 13.87 -38.25 -14.09
CA LEU A 475 13.36 -36.87 -14.14
C LEU A 475 12.14 -36.74 -13.22
N VAL A 476 12.14 -35.66 -12.43
CA VAL A 476 10.96 -35.20 -11.71
C VAL A 476 10.44 -33.94 -12.40
N VAL A 477 9.14 -33.89 -12.67
CA VAL A 477 8.45 -32.73 -13.25
C VAL A 477 7.43 -32.22 -12.25
N GLY A 478 7.67 -31.04 -11.69
CA GLY A 478 6.76 -30.34 -10.80
C GLY A 478 5.95 -29.30 -11.53
N ILE A 479 4.63 -29.48 -11.59
CA ILE A 479 3.69 -28.58 -12.24
C ILE A 479 2.86 -27.88 -11.16
N VAL A 480 3.14 -26.61 -10.91
CA VAL A 480 2.33 -25.78 -10.00
C VAL A 480 1.45 -24.87 -10.84
N ILE A 481 0.14 -24.90 -10.61
CA ILE A 481 -0.80 -24.01 -11.31
C ILE A 481 -1.22 -22.90 -10.36
N ASP A 482 -0.76 -21.69 -10.63
CA ASP A 482 -1.06 -20.49 -9.86
C ASP A 482 -2.55 -20.13 -9.99
N GLN A 483 -3.20 -19.87 -8.86
CA GLN A 483 -4.61 -19.52 -8.74
C GLN A 483 -5.61 -20.60 -9.20
N MET A 484 -5.19 -21.86 -9.32
CA MET A 484 -6.11 -22.95 -9.63
C MET A 484 -6.96 -23.32 -8.41
N ASP A 485 -8.27 -23.14 -8.53
CA ASP A 485 -9.24 -23.61 -7.54
C ASP A 485 -9.64 -25.07 -7.86
N GLY A 486 -9.64 -25.94 -6.84
CA GLY A 486 -10.00 -27.36 -6.97
C GLY A 486 -11.46 -27.55 -7.36
N HIS A 487 -12.38 -26.76 -6.81
CA HIS A 487 -13.80 -26.81 -7.18
C HIS A 487 -14.02 -26.38 -8.63
N ARG A 488 -13.28 -25.36 -9.09
CA ARG A 488 -13.32 -24.94 -10.49
C ARG A 488 -12.81 -26.03 -11.41
N LEU A 489 -11.67 -26.64 -11.09
CA LEU A 489 -11.13 -27.76 -11.88
C LEU A 489 -12.15 -28.90 -11.99
N GLU A 490 -12.73 -29.31 -10.86
CA GLU A 490 -13.75 -30.37 -10.81
C GLU A 490 -14.97 -30.03 -11.69
N SER A 491 -15.44 -28.78 -11.64
CA SER A 491 -16.55 -28.31 -12.48
C SER A 491 -16.23 -28.29 -13.98
N MET A 492 -14.94 -28.12 -14.35
CA MET A 492 -14.49 -28.07 -15.74
C MET A 492 -14.23 -29.46 -16.33
N LEU A 493 -14.09 -30.52 -15.54
CA LEU A 493 -13.79 -31.88 -16.02
C LEU A 493 -14.62 -32.36 -17.23
N PRO A 494 -15.92 -32.02 -17.39
CA PRO A 494 -16.70 -32.43 -18.55
C PRO A 494 -16.25 -31.83 -19.90
N VAL A 495 -15.56 -30.69 -19.89
CA VAL A 495 -15.10 -29.99 -21.11
C VAL A 495 -13.60 -30.15 -21.38
N LEU A 496 -12.86 -30.78 -20.47
CA LEU A 496 -11.43 -31.07 -20.63
C LEU A 496 -11.20 -32.33 -21.47
N GLY A 497 -10.04 -32.40 -22.13
CA GLY A 497 -9.61 -33.58 -22.88
C GLY A 497 -9.28 -34.77 -21.98
N ASP A 498 -9.14 -35.96 -22.55
CA ASP A 498 -8.95 -37.20 -21.78
C ASP A 498 -7.49 -37.48 -21.35
N ASP A 499 -6.52 -36.70 -21.87
CA ASP A 499 -5.09 -36.98 -21.75
C ASP A 499 -4.30 -35.99 -20.86
N GLY A 500 -4.95 -34.91 -20.38
CA GLY A 500 -4.30 -33.85 -19.58
C GLY A 500 -4.64 -33.87 -18.09
N LEU A 501 -5.20 -32.75 -17.60
CA LEU A 501 -5.67 -32.58 -16.23
C LEU A 501 -6.72 -33.61 -15.84
N LYS A 502 -7.64 -33.96 -16.74
CA LYS A 502 -8.67 -34.99 -16.49
C LYS A 502 -8.03 -36.37 -16.31
N MET A 503 -7.00 -36.68 -17.09
CA MET A 503 -6.21 -37.91 -16.92
C MET A 503 -5.54 -37.92 -15.55
N MET A 504 -4.83 -36.84 -15.19
CA MET A 504 -4.18 -36.75 -13.88
C MET A 504 -5.20 -36.84 -12.75
N TRP A 505 -6.40 -36.25 -12.88
CA TRP A 505 -7.43 -36.34 -11.86
C TRP A 505 -7.90 -37.78 -11.59
N THR A 506 -7.97 -38.61 -12.64
CA THR A 506 -8.59 -39.95 -12.58
C THR A 506 -7.59 -41.11 -12.47
N ARG A 507 -6.37 -40.95 -12.98
CA ARG A 507 -5.36 -42.03 -13.09
C ARG A 507 -4.09 -41.81 -12.27
N SER A 508 -4.06 -40.80 -11.41
CA SER A 508 -2.92 -40.50 -10.53
C SER A 508 -3.21 -40.90 -9.08
N TYR A 509 -2.19 -40.81 -8.23
CA TYR A 509 -2.41 -40.73 -6.79
C TYR A 509 -2.91 -39.32 -6.46
N ASN A 510 -4.20 -39.20 -6.16
CA ASN A 510 -4.92 -37.94 -6.04
C ASN A 510 -5.35 -37.69 -4.59
N ARG A 511 -4.76 -36.66 -3.97
CA ARG A 511 -5.27 -36.06 -2.73
C ARG A 511 -6.13 -34.85 -3.08
N THR A 512 -7.44 -35.04 -3.10
CA THR A 512 -8.40 -34.02 -3.57
C THR A 512 -8.58 -32.84 -2.59
N ASN A 513 -8.23 -33.03 -1.32
CA ASN A 513 -8.51 -32.07 -0.25
C ASN A 513 -7.21 -31.54 0.40
N ALA A 514 -6.32 -30.95 -0.41
CA ALA A 514 -5.12 -30.33 0.11
C ALA A 514 -5.33 -28.86 0.48
N THR A 515 -4.61 -28.41 1.51
CA THR A 515 -4.55 -27.00 1.95
C THR A 515 -3.10 -26.63 2.28
N LEU A 516 -2.83 -25.34 2.47
CA LEU A 516 -1.59 -24.87 3.07
C LEU A 516 -1.75 -24.75 4.58
N ASP A 517 -0.66 -24.95 5.33
CA ASP A 517 -0.63 -24.93 6.81
C ASP A 517 -0.61 -23.52 7.41
N PHE A 518 -0.96 -22.52 6.62
CA PHE A 518 -1.02 -21.13 7.03
C PHE A 518 -2.17 -20.44 6.29
N ASP A 519 -2.54 -19.27 6.79
CA ASP A 519 -3.67 -18.52 6.25
C ASP A 519 -3.22 -17.48 5.22
N THR A 520 -4.12 -17.13 4.31
CA THR A 520 -3.92 -16.11 3.26
C THR A 520 -2.65 -16.29 2.42
N PRO A 521 -2.47 -17.47 1.81
CA PRO A 521 -1.36 -17.68 0.90
C PRO A 521 -1.42 -16.72 -0.29
N ASP A 522 -0.25 -16.41 -0.82
CA ASP A 522 -0.05 -15.81 -2.13
C ASP A 522 0.95 -16.65 -2.93
N ARG A 523 1.27 -16.22 -4.15
CA ARG A 523 2.13 -16.96 -5.06
C ARG A 523 3.48 -17.31 -4.44
N SER A 524 4.18 -16.31 -3.94
CA SER A 524 5.52 -16.48 -3.35
C SER A 524 5.51 -17.40 -2.13
N SER A 525 4.60 -17.15 -1.18
CA SER A 525 4.52 -17.96 0.04
C SER A 525 4.11 -19.41 -0.26
N ALA A 526 3.16 -19.62 -1.18
CA ALA A 526 2.70 -20.95 -1.57
C ALA A 526 3.78 -21.75 -2.32
N VAL A 527 4.41 -21.17 -3.33
CA VAL A 527 5.48 -21.83 -4.12
C VAL A 527 6.65 -22.21 -3.20
N ALA A 528 7.09 -21.28 -2.33
CA ALA A 528 8.14 -21.58 -1.36
C ALA A 528 7.74 -22.74 -0.44
N SER A 529 6.50 -22.78 0.06
CA SER A 529 6.02 -23.85 0.93
C SER A 529 5.92 -25.21 0.22
N ILE A 530 5.49 -25.24 -1.04
CA ILE A 530 5.38 -26.48 -1.84
C ILE A 530 6.75 -27.14 -2.02
N TYR A 531 7.77 -26.36 -2.39
CA TYR A 531 9.10 -26.89 -2.71
C TYR A 531 10.02 -27.07 -1.50
N THR A 532 9.76 -26.39 -0.37
CA THR A 532 10.50 -26.58 0.88
C THR A 532 9.82 -27.56 1.84
N GLY A 533 8.52 -27.83 1.69
CA GLY A 533 7.75 -28.59 2.67
C GLY A 533 7.62 -27.89 4.04
N ALA A 534 7.94 -26.59 4.08
CA ALA A 534 7.98 -25.77 5.28
C ALA A 534 6.97 -24.63 5.18
N THR A 535 6.79 -23.86 6.25
CA THR A 535 5.86 -22.70 6.30
C THR A 535 6.61 -21.36 6.26
N PRO A 536 5.94 -20.23 5.95
CA PRO A 536 6.55 -18.89 5.98
C PRO A 536 7.31 -18.57 7.26
N PHE A 537 6.83 -19.09 8.40
CA PHE A 537 7.51 -19.00 9.68
C PHE A 537 8.95 -19.53 9.66
N GLN A 538 9.20 -20.61 8.91
CA GLN A 538 10.49 -21.27 8.83
C GLN A 538 11.30 -20.82 7.61
N HIS A 539 10.70 -20.78 6.42
CA HIS A 539 11.42 -20.46 5.18
C HIS A 539 11.55 -18.95 4.92
N GLY A 540 10.85 -18.09 5.67
CA GLY A 540 11.01 -16.63 5.67
C GLY A 540 10.24 -15.85 4.61
N ILE A 541 9.56 -16.55 3.68
CA ILE A 541 8.81 -15.93 2.59
C ILE A 541 7.34 -15.79 3.01
N THR A 542 6.97 -14.61 3.50
CA THR A 542 5.62 -14.32 4.01
C THR A 542 4.66 -13.76 2.96
N GLY A 543 5.19 -13.39 1.79
CA GLY A 543 4.37 -12.97 0.67
C GLY A 543 5.19 -12.45 -0.51
N ASN A 544 4.52 -12.06 -1.60
CA ASN A 544 5.14 -11.53 -2.83
C ASN A 544 5.97 -10.27 -2.55
N ARG A 545 5.48 -9.42 -1.64
CA ARG A 545 6.14 -8.20 -1.19
C ARG A 545 5.85 -7.97 0.29
N TRP A 546 6.80 -7.38 1.00
CA TRP A 546 6.63 -6.97 2.39
C TRP A 546 7.42 -5.70 2.70
N MET A 547 7.10 -5.08 3.84
CA MET A 547 7.83 -3.94 4.37
C MET A 547 9.14 -4.40 5.01
N ASN A 548 10.28 -3.95 4.50
CA ASN A 548 11.56 -4.22 5.13
C ASN A 548 11.73 -3.31 6.36
N ARG A 549 11.71 -3.90 7.56
CA ARG A 549 11.84 -3.15 8.84
C ARG A 549 13.10 -2.30 8.95
N ARG A 550 14.18 -2.62 8.22
CA ARG A 550 15.45 -1.86 8.29
C ARG A 550 15.43 -0.62 7.42
N THR A 551 14.87 -0.73 6.22
CA THR A 551 14.87 0.35 5.21
C THR A 551 13.55 1.12 5.17
N LEU A 552 12.49 0.57 5.77
CA LEU A 552 11.11 1.07 5.69
C LEU A 552 10.60 1.23 4.25
N MET A 553 11.14 0.40 3.35
CA MET A 553 10.71 0.31 1.96
C MET A 553 10.08 -1.06 1.68
N THR A 554 9.15 -1.09 0.73
CA THR A 554 8.59 -2.36 0.25
C THR A 554 9.62 -3.07 -0.63
N VAL A 555 9.83 -4.36 -0.37
CA VAL A 555 10.75 -5.21 -1.14
C VAL A 555 10.00 -6.43 -1.66
N SER A 556 10.37 -6.92 -2.85
CA SER A 556 9.86 -8.19 -3.38
C SER A 556 10.46 -9.38 -2.62
N ALA A 557 9.83 -10.55 -2.74
CA ALA A 557 10.35 -11.77 -2.14
C ALA A 557 11.75 -12.16 -2.62
N VAL A 558 12.15 -11.68 -3.80
CA VAL A 558 13.37 -12.12 -4.50
C VAL A 558 14.31 -10.99 -4.91
N ASP A 559 14.08 -9.73 -4.50
CA ASP A 559 14.99 -8.62 -4.87
C ASP A 559 16.35 -8.76 -4.18
N ASP A 560 17.44 -8.67 -4.92
CA ASP A 560 18.78 -8.67 -4.33
C ASP A 560 19.76 -7.89 -5.20
N GLU A 561 20.09 -6.68 -4.76
CA GLU A 561 20.97 -5.73 -5.45
C GLU A 561 22.36 -6.28 -5.80
N ASN A 562 22.79 -7.37 -5.15
CA ASN A 562 24.08 -8.01 -5.46
C ASN A 562 24.07 -8.81 -6.77
N TYR A 563 22.89 -9.14 -7.31
CA TYR A 563 22.75 -10.02 -8.47
C TYR A 563 21.89 -9.37 -9.55
N ALA A 564 22.51 -9.05 -10.69
CA ALA A 564 21.86 -8.40 -11.81
C ALA A 564 20.97 -9.38 -12.59
N GLY A 565 19.83 -8.88 -13.06
CA GLY A 565 18.96 -9.61 -13.97
C GLY A 565 19.49 -9.65 -15.41
N PHE A 566 19.20 -10.73 -16.12
CA PHE A 566 19.33 -10.83 -17.57
C PHE A 566 17.96 -10.61 -18.20
N GLY A 567 17.87 -9.73 -19.20
CA GLY A 567 16.60 -9.40 -19.86
C GLY A 567 15.61 -8.65 -18.96
N THR A 568 16.03 -8.22 -17.77
CA THR A 568 15.23 -7.41 -16.83
C THR A 568 16.15 -6.44 -16.08
N ILE A 569 15.59 -5.31 -15.64
CA ILE A 569 16.29 -4.32 -14.80
C ILE A 569 16.27 -4.70 -13.31
N ASP A 570 15.42 -5.64 -12.92
CA ASP A 570 15.22 -5.94 -11.51
C ASP A 570 16.28 -6.93 -10.98
N PRO A 571 17.08 -6.54 -9.97
CA PRO A 571 18.12 -7.38 -9.41
C PRO A 571 17.50 -8.48 -8.55
N THR A 572 17.94 -9.73 -8.72
CA THR A 572 17.14 -10.92 -8.33
C THR A 572 17.99 -12.05 -7.76
N SER A 573 17.61 -12.59 -6.60
CA SER A 573 18.18 -13.82 -6.02
C SER A 573 17.18 -14.56 -5.11
N PRO A 574 17.41 -15.85 -4.81
CA PRO A 574 16.66 -16.58 -3.78
C PRO A 574 17.13 -16.25 -2.35
N GLY A 575 18.01 -15.25 -2.13
CA GLY A 575 18.71 -15.04 -0.85
C GLY A 575 17.83 -14.74 0.37
N ARG A 576 16.53 -14.51 0.19
CA ARG A 576 15.54 -14.37 1.27
C ARG A 576 14.87 -15.69 1.67
N LEU A 577 15.03 -16.74 0.87
CA LEU A 577 14.57 -18.09 1.19
C LEU A 577 15.55 -18.72 2.20
N LEU A 578 15.13 -18.87 3.46
CA LEU A 578 16.02 -19.32 4.54
C LEU A 578 16.20 -20.84 4.58
N ALA A 579 15.31 -21.59 3.93
CA ALA A 579 15.30 -23.04 3.91
C ALA A 579 15.85 -23.56 2.59
N SER A 580 16.54 -24.71 2.63
CA SER A 580 16.80 -25.46 1.40
C SER A 580 15.48 -25.92 0.81
N ASN A 581 15.38 -26.07 -0.51
CA ASN A 581 14.21 -26.68 -1.15
C ASN A 581 14.55 -28.06 -1.75
N LEU A 582 13.59 -28.65 -2.45
CA LEU A 582 13.76 -29.93 -3.14
C LEU A 582 14.91 -29.91 -4.17
N ALA A 583 15.04 -28.83 -4.93
CA ALA A 583 16.10 -28.65 -5.92
C ALA A 583 17.49 -28.73 -5.27
N ASP A 584 17.69 -27.97 -4.18
CA ASP A 584 18.94 -27.96 -3.42
C ASP A 584 19.32 -29.37 -2.94
N GLN A 585 18.35 -30.14 -2.41
CA GLN A 585 18.61 -31.49 -1.91
C GLN A 585 18.95 -32.49 -3.03
N ILE A 586 18.33 -32.37 -4.21
CA ILE A 586 18.65 -33.21 -5.38
C ILE A 586 20.04 -32.87 -5.91
N LYS A 587 20.39 -31.57 -6.00
CA LYS A 587 21.72 -31.12 -6.43
C LYS A 587 22.81 -31.60 -5.47
N LEU A 588 22.59 -31.47 -4.16
CA LEU A 588 23.52 -31.91 -3.13
C LEU A 588 23.74 -33.43 -3.18
N MET A 589 22.68 -34.22 -3.31
CA MET A 589 22.78 -35.68 -3.39
C MET A 589 23.58 -36.14 -4.62
N SER A 590 23.41 -35.49 -5.76
CA SER A 590 24.12 -35.85 -6.99
C SER A 590 25.57 -35.34 -7.03
N GLY A 591 25.97 -34.49 -6.08
CA GLY A 591 27.26 -33.80 -6.10
C GLY A 591 27.36 -32.77 -7.24
N GLY A 592 26.25 -32.09 -7.54
CA GLY A 592 26.17 -31.06 -8.59
C GLY A 592 25.81 -31.57 -9.99
N ARG A 593 25.68 -32.89 -10.19
CA ARG A 593 25.46 -33.50 -11.51
C ARG A 593 24.02 -33.43 -12.01
N SER A 594 23.04 -33.48 -11.10
CA SER A 594 21.62 -33.32 -11.46
C SER A 594 21.40 -31.95 -12.08
N LYS A 595 20.62 -31.90 -13.16
CA LYS A 595 20.24 -30.69 -13.87
C LYS A 595 18.90 -30.21 -13.36
N ILE A 596 18.84 -28.93 -13.04
CA ILE A 596 17.69 -28.31 -12.39
C ILE A 596 17.26 -27.10 -13.18
N VAL A 597 16.02 -27.13 -13.65
CA VAL A 597 15.44 -26.06 -14.47
C VAL A 597 14.11 -25.61 -13.87
N SER A 598 13.93 -24.30 -13.76
CA SER A 598 12.68 -23.66 -13.35
C SER A 598 12.21 -22.69 -14.42
N VAL A 599 10.96 -22.81 -14.84
CA VAL A 599 10.33 -21.94 -15.84
C VAL A 599 8.97 -21.48 -15.33
N ALA A 600 8.75 -20.17 -15.27
CA ALA A 600 7.47 -19.61 -14.86
C ALA A 600 7.09 -18.40 -15.69
N ILE A 601 5.83 -17.96 -15.56
CA ILE A 601 5.44 -16.63 -16.05
C ILE A 601 6.08 -15.56 -15.18
N GLU A 602 6.03 -15.75 -13.86
CA GLU A 602 6.37 -14.73 -12.87
C GLU A 602 7.75 -14.98 -12.22
N ARG A 603 8.48 -13.89 -11.98
CA ARG A 603 9.86 -13.90 -11.46
C ARG A 603 9.99 -14.62 -10.12
N ASP A 604 9.13 -14.28 -9.17
CA ASP A 604 9.15 -14.82 -7.82
C ASP A 604 8.82 -16.33 -7.81
N ALA A 605 7.87 -16.77 -8.63
CA ALA A 605 7.54 -18.18 -8.76
C ALA A 605 8.73 -19.00 -9.31
N ALA A 606 9.41 -18.52 -10.36
CA ALA A 606 10.57 -19.21 -10.95
C ALA A 606 11.70 -19.38 -9.92
N VAL A 607 12.07 -18.29 -9.24
CA VAL A 607 13.22 -18.25 -8.32
C VAL A 607 12.95 -19.05 -7.04
N LEU A 608 11.74 -18.91 -6.45
CA LEU A 608 11.40 -19.63 -5.21
C LEU A 608 11.20 -21.13 -5.44
N ALA A 609 10.72 -21.54 -6.62
CA ALA A 609 10.70 -22.95 -7.02
C ALA A 609 12.13 -23.48 -7.21
N ALA A 610 13.01 -22.71 -7.85
CA ALA A 610 14.37 -23.09 -8.16
C ALA A 610 15.27 -23.27 -6.93
N GLY A 611 15.11 -22.44 -5.90
CA GLY A 611 15.98 -22.48 -4.72
C GLY A 611 17.36 -21.93 -5.01
N HIS A 612 18.38 -22.42 -4.32
CA HIS A 612 19.72 -21.84 -4.32
C HIS A 612 20.62 -22.44 -5.41
N GLU A 613 20.42 -23.70 -5.78
CA GLU A 613 21.40 -24.49 -6.54
C GLU A 613 20.91 -24.91 -7.95
N ALA A 614 19.99 -24.16 -8.56
CA ALA A 614 19.45 -24.45 -9.90
C ALA A 614 20.42 -24.07 -11.03
N ASP A 615 20.31 -24.74 -12.18
CA ASP A 615 21.16 -24.50 -13.36
C ASP A 615 20.55 -23.48 -14.33
N ALA A 616 19.23 -23.44 -14.46
CA ALA A 616 18.54 -22.48 -15.31
C ALA A 616 17.21 -22.04 -14.67
N VAL A 617 17.06 -20.74 -14.47
CA VAL A 617 15.84 -20.14 -13.89
C VAL A 617 15.34 -19.06 -14.82
N LEU A 618 14.14 -19.28 -15.37
CA LEU A 618 13.59 -18.50 -16.46
C LEU A 618 12.19 -17.98 -16.12
N TRP A 619 11.96 -16.69 -16.39
CA TRP A 619 10.64 -16.08 -16.30
C TRP A 619 10.37 -15.11 -17.45
N LEU A 620 9.12 -14.71 -17.64
CA LEU A 620 8.77 -13.76 -18.70
C LEU A 620 9.01 -12.30 -18.24
N SER A 621 9.61 -11.52 -19.12
CA SER A 621 9.79 -10.07 -18.97
C SER A 621 8.46 -9.35 -18.89
N GLU A 622 8.40 -8.36 -18.01
CA GLU A 622 7.22 -7.52 -17.82
C GLU A 622 7.00 -6.53 -18.98
N THR A 623 8.03 -6.31 -19.81
CA THR A 623 8.04 -5.23 -20.81
C THR A 623 7.85 -5.72 -22.24
N ASP A 624 8.46 -6.85 -22.58
CA ASP A 624 8.50 -7.39 -23.94
C ASP A 624 8.22 -8.90 -24.01
N ALA A 625 7.92 -9.53 -22.87
CA ALA A 625 7.78 -10.97 -22.73
C ALA A 625 8.98 -11.76 -23.26
N GLY A 626 10.17 -11.15 -23.36
CA GLY A 626 11.41 -11.91 -23.49
C GLY A 626 11.63 -12.81 -22.27
N TRP A 627 12.48 -13.82 -22.42
CA TRP A 627 12.90 -14.65 -21.30
C TRP A 627 13.97 -13.93 -20.49
N CYS A 628 13.76 -13.86 -19.18
CA CYS A 628 14.68 -13.27 -18.21
C CYS A 628 15.36 -14.35 -17.38
N SER A 629 16.48 -13.99 -16.77
CA SER A 629 17.16 -14.79 -15.75
C SER A 629 17.92 -13.87 -14.78
N THR A 630 18.79 -14.43 -13.93
CA THR A 630 19.67 -13.66 -13.03
C THR A 630 21.07 -14.26 -13.05
N ASN A 631 22.08 -13.39 -12.89
CA ASN A 631 23.47 -13.82 -12.79
C ASN A 631 23.80 -14.62 -11.51
N TYR A 632 22.86 -14.69 -10.55
CA TYR A 632 22.98 -15.57 -9.39
C TYR A 632 23.17 -17.04 -9.80
N TYR A 633 22.46 -17.54 -10.81
CA TYR A 633 22.56 -18.91 -11.31
C TYR A 633 23.61 -19.08 -12.42
N GLY A 634 24.47 -18.08 -12.64
CA GLY A 634 25.45 -18.06 -13.72
C GLY A 634 24.95 -17.33 -14.97
N GLU A 635 25.60 -17.58 -16.11
CA GLU A 635 25.28 -16.91 -17.37
C GLU A 635 24.00 -17.45 -18.03
N MET A 636 23.31 -16.60 -18.80
CA MET A 636 22.11 -17.01 -19.52
C MET A 636 22.44 -18.05 -20.60
N PRO A 637 21.77 -19.22 -20.63
CA PRO A 637 22.07 -20.25 -21.62
C PRO A 637 21.82 -19.81 -23.06
N GLN A 638 22.72 -20.18 -23.97
CA GLN A 638 22.66 -19.80 -25.39
C GLN A 638 21.34 -20.20 -26.09
N TRP A 639 20.76 -21.34 -25.71
CA TRP A 639 19.50 -21.81 -26.26
C TRP A 639 18.30 -20.95 -25.85
N VAL A 640 18.42 -20.16 -24.78
CA VAL A 640 17.40 -19.18 -24.35
C VAL A 640 17.60 -17.85 -25.06
N LEU A 641 18.85 -17.40 -25.22
CA LEU A 641 19.16 -16.18 -25.98
C LEU A 641 18.59 -16.23 -27.40
N ALA A 642 18.68 -17.39 -28.06
CA ALA A 642 18.11 -17.60 -29.40
C ALA A 642 16.57 -17.43 -29.46
N GLU A 643 15.85 -17.58 -28.34
CA GLU A 643 14.40 -17.33 -28.27
C GLU A 643 14.07 -15.84 -28.13
N ASN A 644 14.95 -15.08 -27.48
CA ASN A 644 14.77 -13.64 -27.25
C ASN A 644 14.99 -12.81 -28.52
N ASP A 645 15.68 -13.37 -29.53
CA ASP A 645 15.86 -12.74 -30.83
C ASP A 645 14.56 -12.67 -31.68
N SER A 646 13.48 -13.31 -31.20
CA SER A 646 12.19 -13.29 -31.89
C SER A 646 11.46 -11.95 -31.72
N THR A 647 11.07 -11.32 -32.83
CA THR A 647 10.29 -10.08 -32.80
C THR A 647 8.90 -10.30 -32.20
N TRP A 648 8.50 -9.47 -31.22
CA TRP A 648 7.13 -9.43 -30.69
C TRP A 648 6.10 -9.19 -31.80
N ARG A 649 5.21 -10.16 -32.05
CA ARG A 649 4.19 -10.13 -33.10
C ARG A 649 2.77 -10.03 -32.54
N ASN A 650 2.51 -9.03 -31.68
CA ASN A 650 1.20 -8.69 -31.10
C ASN A 650 0.23 -9.88 -31.05
N PRO A 651 0.47 -10.85 -30.14
CA PRO A 651 -0.23 -12.12 -30.16
C PRO A 651 -1.74 -11.93 -29.99
N GLU A 652 -2.49 -12.82 -30.62
CA GLU A 652 -3.94 -12.82 -30.61
C GLU A 652 -4.47 -14.05 -29.87
N TRP A 653 -5.29 -13.81 -28.84
CA TRP A 653 -6.02 -14.84 -28.13
C TRP A 653 -7.48 -14.85 -28.58
N ARG A 654 -7.88 -15.96 -29.20
CA ARG A 654 -9.25 -16.25 -29.60
C ARG A 654 -9.73 -17.55 -28.96
N ALA A 655 -11.03 -17.64 -28.71
CA ALA A 655 -11.69 -18.85 -28.24
C ALA A 655 -11.25 -20.07 -29.09
N LEU A 656 -10.80 -21.15 -28.43
CA LEU A 656 -10.28 -22.33 -29.11
C LEU A 656 -11.39 -23.11 -29.82
N TYR A 657 -12.53 -23.26 -29.16
CA TYR A 657 -13.69 -23.99 -29.68
C TYR A 657 -14.88 -23.08 -30.00
N SER A 658 -15.90 -23.66 -30.66
CA SER A 658 -17.18 -23.00 -30.85
C SER A 658 -17.97 -22.94 -29.53
N PRO A 659 -18.92 -21.98 -29.38
CA PRO A 659 -19.64 -21.78 -28.11
C PRO A 659 -20.31 -23.03 -27.52
N GLY A 660 -20.68 -24.00 -28.36
CA GLY A 660 -21.38 -25.23 -27.93
C GLY A 660 -20.51 -26.23 -27.17
N VAL A 661 -19.18 -26.06 -27.16
CA VAL A 661 -18.25 -26.92 -26.40
C VAL A 661 -18.06 -26.41 -24.97
N TYR A 662 -18.17 -25.09 -24.76
CA TYR A 662 -18.06 -24.49 -23.44
C TYR A 662 -19.30 -24.79 -22.60
N LEU A 663 -19.13 -24.79 -21.28
CA LEU A 663 -20.26 -24.88 -20.36
C LEU A 663 -21.15 -23.64 -20.49
N PRO A 664 -22.48 -23.82 -20.43
CA PRO A 664 -23.43 -22.72 -20.60
C PRO A 664 -23.27 -21.69 -19.48
N VAL A 665 -23.12 -20.43 -19.87
CA VAL A 665 -23.04 -19.26 -18.98
C VAL A 665 -24.38 -18.52 -19.01
N SER A 666 -24.71 -17.73 -17.97
CA SER A 666 -25.92 -16.89 -17.97
C SER A 666 -25.95 -15.96 -19.19
N TYR A 667 -27.15 -15.67 -19.71
CA TYR A 667 -27.41 -15.06 -21.02
C TYR A 667 -26.73 -13.70 -21.28
N GLU A 668 -26.22 -13.01 -20.26
CA GLU A 668 -25.60 -11.68 -20.42
C GLU A 668 -24.14 -11.72 -20.91
N ASN A 669 -23.45 -12.87 -20.85
CA ASN A 669 -22.01 -13.01 -21.16
C ASN A 669 -21.70 -13.87 -22.41
N MET A 670 -22.68 -14.14 -23.28
CA MET A 670 -22.48 -14.97 -24.49
C MET A 670 -21.87 -14.19 -25.67
N ARG A 671 -20.65 -13.68 -25.54
CA ARG A 671 -19.89 -13.15 -26.70
C ARG A 671 -18.59 -13.92 -26.88
N LEU A 672 -18.39 -14.45 -28.08
CA LEU A 672 -17.08 -14.94 -28.50
C LEU A 672 -16.08 -13.78 -28.45
N PHE A 673 -14.88 -14.06 -27.96
CA PHE A 673 -13.88 -13.04 -27.68
C PHE A 673 -12.68 -13.17 -28.62
N THR A 674 -12.01 -12.04 -28.79
CA THR A 674 -10.71 -11.94 -29.45
C THR A 674 -9.94 -10.81 -28.79
N HIS A 675 -8.81 -11.14 -28.19
CA HIS A 675 -7.92 -10.18 -27.53
C HIS A 675 -6.61 -10.11 -28.31
N THR A 676 -6.15 -8.90 -28.62
CA THR A 676 -4.85 -8.65 -29.24
C THR A 676 -3.98 -7.88 -28.26
N PHE A 677 -2.78 -8.38 -27.98
CA PHE A 677 -1.91 -7.81 -26.95
C PHE A 677 -0.78 -6.99 -27.56
N ARG A 678 -0.71 -5.70 -27.22
CA ARG A 678 0.44 -4.85 -27.54
C ARG A 678 1.43 -4.91 -26.39
N LYS A 679 2.67 -4.42 -26.58
CA LYS A 679 3.70 -4.38 -25.52
C LYS A 679 3.26 -3.64 -24.24
N ARG A 680 2.32 -2.71 -24.32
CA ARG A 680 1.77 -2.01 -23.13
C ARG A 680 0.74 -2.84 -22.35
N ASP A 681 0.21 -3.90 -22.96
CA ASP A 681 -0.85 -4.74 -22.40
C ASP A 681 -0.26 -6.02 -21.74
N MET A 682 1.01 -5.95 -21.30
CA MET A 682 1.77 -7.11 -20.82
C MET A 682 1.28 -7.69 -19.51
N ALA A 683 0.74 -6.86 -18.60
CA ALA A 683 0.09 -7.33 -17.40
C ALA A 683 -1.10 -8.26 -17.75
N ASP A 684 -1.90 -7.87 -18.75
CA ASP A 684 -3.01 -8.67 -19.22
C ASP A 684 -2.53 -9.93 -19.94
N TYR A 685 -1.56 -9.82 -20.85
CA TYR A 685 -0.97 -10.95 -21.57
C TYR A 685 -0.48 -12.07 -20.64
N ARG A 686 0.15 -11.74 -19.51
CA ARG A 686 0.64 -12.71 -18.51
C ARG A 686 -0.48 -13.51 -17.84
N THR A 687 -1.74 -13.05 -17.91
CA THR A 687 -2.93 -13.75 -17.38
C THR A 687 -3.69 -14.55 -18.45
N THR A 688 -3.06 -14.82 -19.60
CA THR A 688 -3.66 -15.52 -20.75
C THR A 688 -3.08 -16.93 -20.91
N PRO A 689 -3.78 -17.83 -21.63
CA PRO A 689 -3.23 -19.16 -21.90
C PRO A 689 -2.02 -19.10 -22.86
N LEU A 690 -1.85 -18.02 -23.62
CA LEU A 690 -0.69 -17.84 -24.48
C LEU A 690 0.62 -17.72 -23.68
N ALA A 691 0.56 -17.20 -22.45
CA ALA A 691 1.71 -17.19 -21.56
C ALA A 691 2.04 -18.61 -21.04
N ASN A 692 1.03 -19.44 -20.78
CA ASN A 692 1.21 -20.85 -20.44
C ASN A 692 1.85 -21.62 -21.59
N ASP A 693 1.36 -21.40 -22.82
CA ASP A 693 1.90 -22.05 -24.03
C ASP A 693 3.41 -21.78 -24.15
N ARG A 694 3.84 -20.54 -23.90
CA ARG A 694 5.27 -20.19 -23.90
C ARG A 694 6.08 -20.87 -22.79
N VAL A 695 5.55 -20.97 -21.57
CA VAL A 695 6.20 -21.70 -20.47
C VAL A 695 6.35 -23.18 -20.81
N THR A 696 5.32 -23.80 -21.39
CA THR A 696 5.34 -25.19 -21.84
C THR A 696 6.39 -25.41 -22.93
N GLU A 697 6.39 -24.58 -23.98
CA GLU A 697 7.37 -24.64 -25.07
C GLU A 697 8.81 -24.50 -24.55
N MET A 698 9.06 -23.53 -23.68
CA MET A 698 10.36 -23.28 -23.07
C MET A 698 10.83 -24.46 -22.20
N ALA A 699 9.93 -25.06 -21.43
CA ALA A 699 10.24 -26.22 -20.61
C ALA A 699 10.56 -27.48 -21.45
N LEU A 700 9.79 -27.75 -22.51
CA LEU A 700 10.08 -28.85 -23.44
C LEU A 700 11.41 -28.62 -24.20
N LYS A 701 11.70 -27.37 -24.54
CA LYS A 701 12.99 -26.98 -25.09
C LYS A 701 14.12 -27.24 -24.10
N ALA A 702 13.95 -26.89 -22.82
CA ALA A 702 14.93 -27.17 -21.78
C ALA A 702 15.21 -28.68 -21.63
N VAL A 703 14.16 -29.52 -21.66
CA VAL A 703 14.30 -31.00 -21.65
C VAL A 703 15.17 -31.51 -22.80
N SER A 704 15.13 -30.83 -23.94
CA SER A 704 15.93 -31.20 -25.11
C SER A 704 17.31 -30.57 -25.16
N ALA A 705 17.44 -29.29 -24.81
CA ALA A 705 18.71 -28.57 -24.85
C ALA A 705 19.67 -29.01 -23.73
N MET A 706 19.13 -29.43 -22.57
CA MET A 706 19.92 -29.88 -21.43
C MET A 706 19.93 -31.40 -21.27
N ASP A 707 19.30 -32.15 -22.17
CA ASP A 707 19.19 -33.61 -22.09
C ASP A 707 18.71 -34.09 -20.70
N LEU A 708 17.59 -33.53 -20.22
CA LEU A 708 17.05 -33.86 -18.91
C LEU A 708 16.58 -35.32 -18.86
N GLY A 709 16.94 -36.03 -17.78
CA GLY A 709 16.61 -37.44 -17.55
C GLY A 709 17.33 -38.42 -18.49
N SER A 710 18.42 -37.98 -19.14
CA SER A 710 19.23 -38.79 -20.05
C SER A 710 20.32 -39.63 -19.38
N ASP A 711 20.62 -39.39 -18.10
CA ASP A 711 21.56 -40.17 -17.28
C ASP A 711 20.86 -40.78 -16.04
N ASP A 712 21.62 -41.39 -15.13
CA ASP A 712 21.10 -42.05 -13.92
C ASP A 712 20.93 -41.08 -12.72
N HIS A 713 21.27 -39.81 -12.89
CA HIS A 713 21.05 -38.79 -11.88
C HIS A 713 19.64 -38.21 -12.04
N PRO A 714 18.85 -38.13 -10.96
CA PRO A 714 17.53 -37.55 -11.03
C PRO A 714 17.64 -36.05 -11.30
N ASP A 715 17.11 -35.62 -12.44
CA ASP A 715 16.94 -34.22 -12.81
C ASP A 715 15.61 -33.66 -12.31
N LEU A 716 15.50 -32.34 -12.24
CA LEU A 716 14.28 -31.65 -11.78
C LEU A 716 13.88 -30.54 -12.74
N LEU A 717 12.66 -30.63 -13.26
CA LEU A 717 12.00 -29.59 -14.05
C LEU A 717 10.81 -29.04 -13.26
N MET A 718 10.79 -27.72 -13.07
CA MET A 718 9.75 -27.03 -12.31
C MET A 718 9.06 -26.02 -13.22
N LEU A 719 7.73 -26.10 -13.27
CA LEU A 719 6.91 -25.20 -14.05
C LEU A 719 5.88 -24.54 -13.16
N THR A 720 5.72 -23.23 -13.32
CA THR A 720 4.54 -22.53 -12.79
C THR A 720 3.67 -22.02 -13.95
N LEU A 721 2.49 -22.59 -14.08
CA LEU A 721 1.46 -22.20 -15.05
C LEU A 721 0.39 -21.34 -14.37
N TYR A 722 -0.42 -20.62 -15.14
CA TYR A 722 -1.49 -19.77 -14.65
C TYR A 722 -2.87 -20.40 -14.88
N GLY A 723 -3.68 -20.49 -13.83
CA GLY A 723 -5.07 -20.97 -13.85
C GLY A 723 -6.07 -19.97 -13.24
N GLY A 724 -5.64 -18.72 -13.09
CA GLY A 724 -6.45 -17.63 -12.53
C GLY A 724 -7.41 -17.00 -13.54
N ARG A 725 -7.92 -15.82 -13.20
CA ARG A 725 -8.85 -15.04 -14.03
C ARG A 725 -8.10 -14.05 -14.92
N PHE A 726 -8.49 -13.94 -16.17
CA PHE A 726 -7.97 -12.89 -17.07
C PHE A 726 -8.19 -11.48 -16.48
N SER A 727 -7.13 -10.68 -16.35
CA SER A 727 -7.19 -9.35 -15.71
C SER A 727 -7.98 -8.30 -16.50
N GLY A 728 -8.10 -8.46 -17.83
CA GLY A 728 -8.87 -7.55 -18.69
C GLY A 728 -10.39 -7.64 -18.55
N MET A 729 -10.89 -8.36 -17.54
CA MET A 729 -12.32 -8.64 -17.32
C MET A 729 -12.86 -8.05 -16.01
N PRO A 730 -14.17 -7.73 -15.94
CA PRO A 730 -14.83 -7.42 -14.67
C PRO A 730 -14.82 -8.61 -13.70
N ASP A 731 -14.94 -8.33 -12.39
CA ASP A 731 -14.81 -9.34 -11.32
C ASP A 731 -15.87 -10.45 -11.35
N ASN A 732 -16.97 -10.29 -12.09
CA ASN A 732 -18.10 -11.24 -12.14
C ASN A 732 -17.97 -12.31 -13.25
N SER A 733 -16.79 -12.46 -13.85
CA SER A 733 -16.55 -13.30 -15.03
C SER A 733 -16.05 -14.72 -14.72
N ALA A 734 -16.25 -15.27 -13.52
CA ALA A 734 -15.63 -16.52 -13.07
C ALA A 734 -15.85 -17.73 -14.02
N LEU A 735 -17.01 -17.82 -14.67
CA LEU A 735 -17.36 -18.85 -15.68
C LEU A 735 -17.42 -18.31 -17.12
N SER A 736 -16.77 -17.17 -17.39
CA SER A 736 -16.65 -16.60 -18.74
C SER A 736 -16.00 -17.59 -19.72
N PHE A 737 -16.23 -17.38 -21.02
CA PHE A 737 -15.59 -18.21 -22.04
C PHE A 737 -14.06 -18.10 -21.99
N GLU A 738 -13.54 -16.94 -21.62
CA GLU A 738 -12.13 -16.64 -21.42
C GLU A 738 -11.53 -17.54 -20.32
N ASN A 739 -12.16 -17.58 -19.14
CA ASN A 739 -11.70 -18.44 -18.05
C ASN A 739 -11.83 -19.93 -18.38
N GLN A 740 -12.90 -20.33 -19.08
CA GLN A 740 -13.06 -21.71 -19.53
C GLN A 740 -11.97 -22.08 -20.57
N ASP A 741 -11.67 -21.18 -21.51
CA ASP A 741 -10.63 -21.37 -22.53
C ASP A 741 -9.22 -21.45 -21.91
N ILE A 742 -8.96 -20.71 -20.81
CA ILE A 742 -7.73 -20.87 -20.01
C ILE A 742 -7.58 -22.31 -19.53
N TYR A 743 -8.61 -22.88 -18.90
CA TYR A 743 -8.54 -24.26 -18.36
C TYR A 743 -8.46 -25.32 -19.46
N ILE A 744 -9.16 -25.12 -20.58
CA ILE A 744 -9.12 -26.03 -21.73
C ILE A 744 -7.70 -26.06 -22.35
N ARG A 745 -7.08 -24.88 -22.53
CA ARG A 745 -5.70 -24.81 -23.04
C ARG A 745 -4.69 -25.28 -22.02
N LEU A 746 -4.93 -25.05 -20.73
CA LEU A 746 -4.10 -25.57 -19.65
C LEU A 746 -4.09 -27.12 -19.63
N ASP A 747 -5.25 -27.75 -19.84
CA ASP A 747 -5.36 -29.21 -20.00
C ASP A 747 -4.51 -29.72 -21.16
N ARG A 748 -4.54 -29.03 -22.31
CA ARG A 748 -3.69 -29.33 -23.46
C ARG A 748 -2.19 -29.17 -23.14
N ASN A 749 -1.80 -28.10 -22.46
CA ASN A 749 -0.42 -27.87 -22.04
C ASN A 749 0.09 -29.02 -21.15
N VAL A 750 -0.71 -29.45 -20.18
CA VAL A 750 -0.38 -30.59 -19.31
C VAL A 750 -0.28 -31.89 -20.09
N ALA A 751 -1.21 -32.16 -21.01
CA ALA A 751 -1.17 -33.33 -21.88
C ALA A 751 0.12 -33.36 -22.73
N GLU A 752 0.48 -32.24 -23.35
CA GLU A 752 1.67 -32.11 -24.20
C GLU A 752 2.98 -32.33 -23.41
N LEU A 753 3.05 -31.80 -22.18
CA LEU A 753 4.18 -32.04 -21.26
C LEU A 753 4.32 -33.53 -20.94
N ILE A 754 3.22 -34.18 -20.54
CA ILE A 754 3.23 -35.59 -20.16
C ILE A 754 3.60 -36.46 -21.36
N GLU A 755 2.95 -36.28 -22.51
CA GLU A 755 3.18 -37.07 -23.72
C GLU A 755 4.62 -36.92 -24.22
N THR A 756 5.12 -35.69 -24.36
CA THR A 756 6.46 -35.44 -24.93
C THR A 756 7.56 -35.97 -24.02
N ILE A 757 7.46 -35.72 -22.70
CA ILE A 757 8.48 -36.13 -21.74
C ILE A 757 8.44 -37.65 -21.53
N SER A 758 7.25 -38.23 -21.36
CA SER A 758 7.12 -39.69 -21.18
C SER A 758 7.48 -40.47 -22.44
N GLY A 759 7.23 -39.92 -23.64
CA GLY A 759 7.67 -40.50 -24.91
C GLY A 759 9.18 -40.50 -25.08
N LYS A 760 9.88 -39.46 -24.59
CA LYS A 760 11.34 -39.34 -24.69
C LYS A 760 12.10 -40.19 -23.66
N ILE A 761 11.65 -40.19 -22.40
CA ILE A 761 12.41 -40.77 -21.26
C ILE A 761 11.80 -42.12 -20.81
N GLY A 762 10.52 -42.35 -21.08
CA GLY A 762 9.73 -43.48 -20.61
C GLY A 762 9.03 -43.17 -19.29
N LEU A 763 7.72 -43.43 -19.20
CA LEU A 763 6.90 -43.11 -18.02
C LEU A 763 7.40 -43.75 -16.71
N ASN A 764 8.04 -44.92 -16.78
CA ASN A 764 8.61 -45.58 -15.60
C ASN A 764 9.82 -44.84 -15.00
N ASN A 765 10.42 -43.92 -15.76
CA ASN A 765 11.59 -43.14 -15.37
C ASN A 765 11.24 -41.70 -14.99
N VAL A 766 9.97 -41.30 -15.08
CA VAL A 766 9.53 -39.93 -14.84
C VAL A 766 8.49 -39.89 -13.73
N LEU A 767 8.66 -38.98 -12.79
CA LEU A 767 7.65 -38.67 -11.78
C LEU A 767 7.08 -37.28 -12.05
N PHE A 768 5.79 -37.19 -12.29
CA PHE A 768 5.04 -35.94 -12.34
C PHE A 768 4.37 -35.70 -11.01
N PHE A 769 4.44 -34.48 -10.51
CA PHE A 769 3.51 -34.00 -9.49
C PHE A 769 2.82 -32.72 -9.95
N LEU A 770 1.52 -32.60 -9.69
CA LEU A 770 0.73 -31.43 -10.03
C LEU A 770 -0.04 -30.93 -8.81
N THR A 771 0.01 -29.63 -8.57
CA THR A 771 -0.74 -28.98 -7.49
C THR A 771 -1.09 -27.52 -7.80
N SER A 772 -1.68 -26.83 -6.83
CA SER A 772 -2.04 -25.41 -6.91
C SER A 772 -1.31 -24.59 -5.85
N THR A 773 -1.16 -23.29 -6.10
CA THR A 773 -0.78 -22.32 -5.05
C THR A 773 -1.88 -22.12 -4.00
N GLY A 774 -3.10 -22.58 -4.27
CA GLY A 774 -4.18 -22.70 -3.27
C GLY A 774 -4.82 -21.38 -2.82
N TYR A 775 -4.40 -20.25 -3.39
CA TYR A 775 -5.07 -18.97 -3.21
C TYR A 775 -5.83 -18.62 -4.48
N GLY A 776 -6.99 -17.99 -4.33
CA GLY A 776 -7.77 -17.45 -5.46
C GLY A 776 -7.70 -15.94 -5.49
N GLN A 777 -8.28 -15.35 -6.54
CA GLN A 777 -8.60 -13.93 -6.55
C GLN A 777 -9.55 -13.59 -5.39
N PRO A 778 -9.45 -12.39 -4.79
CA PRO A 778 -10.34 -11.97 -3.71
C PRO A 778 -11.82 -12.15 -4.02
N VAL A 779 -12.56 -12.68 -3.04
CA VAL A 779 -14.04 -12.68 -3.11
C VAL A 779 -14.51 -11.24 -3.31
N GLN A 780 -15.43 -11.06 -4.26
CA GLN A 780 -15.88 -9.74 -4.68
C GLN A 780 -16.24 -8.83 -3.49
N PRO A 781 -15.93 -7.53 -3.59
CA PRO A 781 -16.45 -6.56 -2.63
C PRO A 781 -17.97 -6.66 -2.64
N VAL A 782 -18.55 -6.84 -1.47
CA VAL A 782 -20.00 -6.75 -1.29
C VAL A 782 -20.43 -5.38 -1.83
N PRO A 783 -21.32 -5.31 -2.85
CA PRO A 783 -21.75 -4.03 -3.41
C PRO A 783 -22.28 -3.12 -2.30
N GLN A 784 -21.97 -1.82 -2.35
CA GLN A 784 -22.43 -0.87 -1.32
C GLN A 784 -23.96 -0.88 -1.15
N ASN A 785 -24.69 -1.19 -2.22
CA ASN A 785 -26.16 -1.28 -2.23
C ASN A 785 -26.70 -2.64 -1.74
N SER A 786 -25.82 -3.57 -1.38
CA SER A 786 -26.21 -4.88 -0.84
C SER A 786 -26.69 -4.77 0.60
N ARG A 787 -27.62 -5.65 0.98
CA ARG A 787 -28.06 -5.81 2.37
C ARG A 787 -27.06 -6.64 3.22
N ILE A 788 -26.03 -7.19 2.60
CA ILE A 788 -24.96 -7.90 3.30
C ILE A 788 -24.09 -6.87 4.03
N PRO A 789 -23.78 -7.07 5.33
CA PRO A 789 -22.88 -6.18 6.07
C PRO A 789 -21.57 -5.97 5.32
N ASN A 790 -21.21 -4.71 5.11
CA ASN A 790 -19.99 -4.29 4.45
C ASN A 790 -19.44 -3.02 5.10
N GLY A 791 -18.17 -2.74 4.86
CA GLY A 791 -17.51 -1.56 5.39
C GLY A 791 -16.03 -1.55 5.04
N THR A 792 -15.34 -0.50 5.47
CA THR A 792 -13.93 -0.28 5.16
C THR A 792 -13.19 0.15 6.42
N VAL A 793 -12.12 -0.58 6.74
CA VAL A 793 -11.17 -0.23 7.80
C VAL A 793 -10.01 0.50 7.15
N SER A 794 -9.84 1.76 7.53
CA SER A 794 -8.74 2.62 7.09
C SER A 794 -7.49 2.37 7.95
N MET A 795 -6.38 2.00 7.32
CA MET A 795 -5.12 1.76 8.03
C MET A 795 -4.51 3.06 8.55
N GLU A 796 -4.63 4.16 7.81
CA GLU A 796 -4.19 5.47 8.27
C GLU A 796 -4.93 5.89 9.54
N ARG A 797 -6.27 5.76 9.56
CA ARG A 797 -7.09 6.09 10.73
C ARG A 797 -6.82 5.15 11.90
N ALA A 798 -6.64 3.85 11.62
CA ALA A 798 -6.31 2.87 12.65
C ALA A 798 -4.98 3.21 13.33
N CYS A 799 -3.94 3.49 12.55
CA CYS A 799 -2.63 3.87 13.08
C CYS A 799 -2.69 5.21 13.82
N ALA A 800 -3.33 6.23 13.25
CA ALA A 800 -3.45 7.53 13.92
C ALA A 800 -4.17 7.43 15.28
N LEU A 801 -5.28 6.67 15.34
CA LEU A 801 -6.02 6.44 16.58
C LEU A 801 -5.21 5.63 17.59
N LEU A 802 -4.52 4.59 17.13
CA LEU A 802 -3.65 3.77 17.96
C LEU A 802 -2.51 4.57 18.57
N ASN A 803 -1.84 5.41 17.78
CA ASN A 803 -0.77 6.25 18.27
C ASN A 803 -1.27 7.28 19.29
N LEU A 804 -2.45 7.88 19.04
CA LEU A 804 -3.10 8.80 19.97
C LEU A 804 -3.44 8.13 21.30
N TYR A 805 -4.00 6.91 21.26
CA TYR A 805 -4.36 6.14 22.44
C TYR A 805 -3.13 5.73 23.27
N LEU A 806 -2.10 5.18 22.62
CA LEU A 806 -0.85 4.79 23.27
C LEU A 806 -0.14 6.02 23.87
N SER A 807 -0.18 7.16 23.17
CA SER A 807 0.30 8.45 23.70
C SER A 807 -0.43 8.91 24.95
N ALA A 808 -1.75 8.76 25.00
CA ALA A 808 -2.55 9.14 26.16
C ALA A 808 -2.28 8.23 27.37
N LYS A 809 -2.07 6.92 27.14
CA LYS A 809 -1.96 5.92 28.21
C LYS A 809 -0.54 5.69 28.70
N LEU A 810 0.44 5.71 27.79
CA LEU A 810 1.86 5.39 28.05
C LEU A 810 2.78 6.63 27.95
N GLY A 811 2.18 7.79 27.69
CA GLY A 811 2.86 9.09 27.61
C GLY A 811 3.15 9.52 26.17
N SER A 812 3.20 10.84 25.92
CA SER A 812 3.30 11.42 24.58
C SER A 812 4.47 10.87 23.76
N GLY A 813 4.22 10.44 22.53
CA GLY A 813 5.25 9.84 21.68
C GLY A 813 4.71 9.34 20.35
N ASN A 814 5.60 8.99 19.43
CA ASN A 814 5.21 8.21 18.26
C ASN A 814 5.54 6.74 18.51
N TYR A 815 4.52 5.91 18.66
CA TYR A 815 4.67 4.48 18.91
C TYR A 815 4.64 3.65 17.62
N ILE A 816 4.19 4.24 16.51
CA ILE A 816 4.00 3.54 15.23
C ILE A 816 5.06 4.03 14.25
N GLU A 817 5.81 3.09 13.68
CA GLU A 817 6.86 3.38 12.71
C GLU A 817 6.29 3.47 11.29
N THR A 818 5.48 2.48 10.89
CA THR A 818 4.79 2.45 9.59
C THR A 818 3.68 1.39 9.56
N PHE A 819 2.96 1.28 8.45
CA PHE A 819 2.06 0.18 8.14
C PHE A 819 2.21 -0.23 6.67
N TYR A 820 1.85 -1.48 6.37
CA TYR A 820 1.82 -2.01 5.01
C TYR A 820 0.78 -3.13 4.91
N LYS A 821 -0.12 -3.06 3.93
CA LYS A 821 -1.31 -3.93 3.85
C LYS A 821 -2.10 -3.86 5.16
N ASN A 822 -2.41 -5.00 5.75
CA ASN A 822 -3.05 -5.12 7.06
C ASN A 822 -2.05 -5.25 8.23
N HIS A 823 -0.76 -4.96 8.02
CA HIS A 823 0.27 -5.04 9.05
C HIS A 823 0.62 -3.65 9.60
N ILE A 824 0.71 -3.54 10.93
CA ILE A 824 1.17 -2.33 11.65
C ILE A 824 2.52 -2.62 12.31
N PHE A 825 3.48 -1.71 12.14
CA PHE A 825 4.84 -1.81 12.67
C PHE A 825 5.03 -0.78 13.79
N LEU A 826 5.41 -1.24 14.97
CA LEU A 826 5.72 -0.38 16.12
C LEU A 826 7.16 0.12 16.04
N ASP A 827 7.40 1.35 16.51
CA ASP A 827 8.76 1.88 16.68
C ASP A 827 9.40 1.26 17.93
N HIS A 828 10.11 0.14 17.74
CA HIS A 828 10.75 -0.57 18.84
C HIS A 828 11.87 0.26 19.48
N LYS A 829 12.58 1.09 18.69
CA LYS A 829 13.67 1.95 19.20
C LYS A 829 13.11 3.01 20.13
N PHE A 830 11.97 3.60 19.79
CA PHE A 830 11.29 4.58 20.64
C PHE A 830 10.77 3.96 21.94
N ILE A 831 10.13 2.77 21.85
CA ILE A 831 9.60 2.05 23.01
C ILE A 831 10.73 1.68 23.98
N GLU A 832 11.86 1.19 23.46
CA GLU A 832 13.04 0.87 24.26
C GLU A 832 13.65 2.12 24.90
N LYS A 833 13.78 3.23 24.15
CA LYS A 833 14.28 4.52 24.68
C LYS A 833 13.43 5.06 25.84
N LYS A 834 12.12 4.78 25.85
CA LYS A 834 11.22 5.12 26.95
C LYS A 834 11.23 4.13 28.12
N ASN A 835 12.01 3.05 28.05
CA ASN A 835 12.02 1.95 29.01
C ASN A 835 10.62 1.34 29.22
N LEU A 836 9.80 1.30 28.17
CA LEU A 836 8.46 0.71 28.23
C LEU A 836 8.51 -0.79 27.89
N PRO A 837 7.85 -1.66 28.67
CA PRO A 837 7.75 -3.07 28.32
C PRO A 837 6.90 -3.25 27.06
N ILE A 838 7.49 -3.81 26.00
CA ILE A 838 6.83 -4.03 24.70
C ILE A 838 5.52 -4.81 24.80
N HIS A 839 5.44 -5.76 25.73
CA HIS A 839 4.22 -6.53 26.01
C HIS A 839 3.04 -5.61 26.37
N THR A 840 3.28 -4.64 27.26
CA THR A 840 2.24 -3.68 27.65
C THR A 840 1.82 -2.81 26.47
N VAL A 841 2.74 -2.40 25.60
CA VAL A 841 2.37 -1.64 24.38
C VAL A 841 1.48 -2.49 23.46
N ILE A 842 1.84 -3.75 23.26
CA ILE A 842 1.09 -4.70 22.42
C ILE A 842 -0.32 -4.96 22.99
N GLU A 843 -0.45 -5.27 24.29
CA GLU A 843 -1.76 -5.48 24.92
C GLU A 843 -2.68 -4.27 24.77
N ASN A 844 -2.16 -3.07 25.05
CA ASN A 844 -2.92 -1.83 24.89
C ASN A 844 -3.31 -1.57 23.44
N GLY A 845 -2.45 -1.95 22.49
CA GLY A 845 -2.75 -1.83 21.07
C GLY A 845 -3.84 -2.79 20.63
N ILE A 846 -3.78 -4.05 21.05
CA ILE A 846 -4.81 -5.06 20.79
C ILE A 846 -6.17 -4.60 21.35
N ASP A 847 -6.20 -4.15 22.61
CA ASP A 847 -7.43 -3.70 23.30
C ASP A 847 -8.16 -2.61 22.53
N LEU A 848 -7.42 -1.66 21.92
CA LEU A 848 -7.99 -0.59 21.13
C LEU A 848 -8.39 -1.05 19.74
N LEU A 849 -7.49 -1.75 19.03
CA LEU A 849 -7.72 -2.16 17.65
C LEU A 849 -8.93 -3.09 17.54
N LEU A 850 -9.16 -3.97 18.52
CA LEU A 850 -10.37 -4.82 18.59
C LEU A 850 -11.67 -4.03 18.79
N GLN A 851 -11.62 -2.80 19.31
CA GLN A 851 -12.81 -1.96 19.48
C GLN A 851 -13.15 -1.18 18.20
N MET A 852 -12.27 -1.19 17.20
CA MET A 852 -12.50 -0.50 15.95
C MET A 852 -13.60 -1.19 15.13
N SER A 853 -14.50 -0.39 14.56
CA SER A 853 -15.54 -0.92 13.68
C SER A 853 -14.91 -1.56 12.45
N GLY A 854 -15.30 -2.81 12.16
CA GLY A 854 -14.80 -3.56 11.01
C GLY A 854 -13.65 -4.50 11.30
N VAL A 855 -13.01 -4.41 12.47
CA VAL A 855 -11.95 -5.33 12.90
C VAL A 855 -12.58 -6.51 13.62
N GLU A 856 -12.33 -7.72 13.13
CA GLU A 856 -12.74 -8.97 13.77
C GLU A 856 -11.73 -9.39 14.83
N ASN A 857 -10.45 -9.34 14.47
CA ASN A 857 -9.37 -9.85 15.29
C ASN A 857 -8.06 -9.11 15.00
N VAL A 858 -7.15 -9.13 15.98
CA VAL A 858 -5.85 -8.49 15.91
C VAL A 858 -4.80 -9.52 16.30
N ILE A 859 -4.05 -9.99 15.30
CA ILE A 859 -3.04 -11.02 15.52
C ILE A 859 -1.72 -10.35 15.87
N SER A 860 -1.10 -10.81 16.95
CA SER A 860 0.28 -10.46 17.29
C SER A 860 1.07 -11.72 17.59
N LEU A 861 2.30 -11.83 17.06
CA LEU A 861 3.16 -12.99 17.26
C LEU A 861 3.36 -13.29 18.76
N ARG A 862 3.52 -12.24 19.58
CA ARG A 862 3.72 -12.42 21.02
C ARG A 862 2.49 -13.04 21.71
N ASN A 863 1.29 -12.64 21.29
CA ASN A 863 0.04 -13.22 21.79
C ASN A 863 -0.06 -14.71 21.37
N LEU A 864 0.15 -15.01 20.08
CA LEU A 864 0.13 -16.38 19.57
C LEU A 864 1.15 -17.31 20.24
N MET A 865 2.32 -16.78 20.62
CA MET A 865 3.35 -17.55 21.32
C MET A 865 3.04 -17.76 22.81
N SER A 866 2.13 -16.97 23.38
CA SER A 866 1.72 -17.06 24.79
C SER A 866 0.47 -17.90 25.03
N THR A 867 -0.33 -18.12 23.98
CA THR A 867 -1.54 -18.96 24.01
C THR A 867 -1.22 -20.44 23.85
N VAL A 868 -2.06 -21.31 24.40
CA VAL A 868 -1.98 -22.76 24.15
C VAL A 868 -2.22 -23.02 22.67
N PRO A 869 -1.33 -23.69 21.93
CA PRO A 869 -1.49 -23.89 20.50
C PRO A 869 -2.69 -24.79 20.19
N ASP A 870 -3.69 -24.22 19.52
CA ASP A 870 -4.73 -24.95 18.77
C ASP A 870 -4.45 -24.90 17.25
N ALA A 871 -5.20 -25.67 16.47
CA ALA A 871 -4.99 -25.77 15.02
C ALA A 871 -5.09 -24.42 14.28
N GLU A 872 -6.01 -23.53 14.67
CA GLU A 872 -6.17 -22.21 14.06
C GLU A 872 -5.01 -21.29 14.46
N SER A 873 -4.66 -21.26 15.75
CA SER A 873 -3.53 -20.45 16.23
C SER A 873 -2.19 -20.85 15.58
N VAL A 874 -2.00 -22.15 15.30
CA VAL A 874 -0.80 -22.66 14.60
C VAL A 874 -0.79 -22.19 13.14
N ARG A 875 -1.93 -22.25 12.43
CA ARG A 875 -2.02 -21.73 11.05
C ARG A 875 -1.71 -20.23 10.99
N LYS A 876 -2.28 -19.45 11.89
CA LYS A 876 -1.98 -18.01 12.01
C LYS A 876 -0.51 -17.77 12.31
N ARG A 877 0.08 -18.52 13.24
CA ARG A 877 1.51 -18.43 13.57
C ARG A 877 2.40 -18.75 12.36
N ASN A 878 2.05 -19.76 11.58
CA ASN A 878 2.84 -20.23 10.45
C ASN A 878 2.99 -19.18 9.32
N MET A 879 2.13 -18.15 9.31
CA MET A 879 2.21 -17.01 8.38
C MET A 879 3.19 -15.91 8.82
N PHE A 880 3.60 -15.88 10.09
CA PHE A 880 4.48 -14.83 10.61
C PHE A 880 5.95 -15.12 10.35
N HIS A 881 6.72 -14.10 10.00
CA HIS A 881 8.18 -14.14 10.12
C HIS A 881 8.70 -12.88 10.79
N LYS A 882 9.62 -13.03 11.74
CA LYS A 882 10.12 -11.94 12.61
C LYS A 882 10.68 -10.73 11.84
N ASN A 883 11.24 -10.95 10.66
CA ASN A 883 11.88 -9.89 9.86
C ASN A 883 10.92 -9.21 8.88
N CYS A 884 9.80 -9.85 8.55
CA CYS A 884 8.93 -9.45 7.43
C CYS A 884 7.54 -9.00 7.92
N SER A 885 7.05 -9.58 9.02
CA SER A 885 5.72 -9.31 9.55
C SER A 885 5.70 -8.12 10.51
N GLY A 886 4.61 -7.34 10.47
CA GLY A 886 4.29 -6.32 11.46
C GLY A 886 4.04 -6.87 12.87
N ASP A 887 3.97 -5.96 13.84
CA ASP A 887 3.71 -6.27 15.24
C ASP A 887 2.23 -6.56 15.52
N PHE A 888 1.35 -5.97 14.70
CA PHE A 888 -0.07 -6.30 14.61
C PHE A 888 -0.43 -6.64 13.17
N ILE A 889 -1.26 -7.67 12.98
CA ILE A 889 -1.95 -7.99 11.74
C ILE A 889 -3.45 -7.87 11.99
N LEU A 890 -4.12 -7.02 11.22
CA LEU A 890 -5.57 -6.83 11.33
C LEU A 890 -6.32 -7.85 10.48
N GLU A 891 -7.35 -8.47 11.06
CA GLU A 891 -8.35 -9.26 10.36
C GLU A 891 -9.66 -8.48 10.32
N ALA A 892 -10.23 -8.31 9.13
CA ALA A 892 -11.51 -7.63 8.94
C ALA A 892 -12.70 -8.57 9.17
N LEU A 893 -13.83 -8.01 9.62
CA LEU A 893 -15.12 -8.71 9.68
C LEU A 893 -15.54 -9.24 8.30
N PRO A 894 -16.40 -10.30 8.23
CA PRO A 894 -16.90 -10.79 6.95
C PRO A 894 -17.58 -9.66 6.15
N GLY A 895 -17.24 -9.54 4.86
CA GLY A 895 -17.77 -8.49 3.98
C GLY A 895 -17.09 -7.12 4.13
N TRP A 896 -16.17 -6.95 5.08
CA TRP A 896 -15.35 -5.75 5.22
C TRP A 896 -14.02 -5.89 4.48
N LYS A 897 -13.47 -4.73 4.08
CA LYS A 897 -12.13 -4.62 3.50
C LYS A 897 -11.24 -3.71 4.38
N ILE A 898 -9.94 -3.94 4.29
CA ILE A 898 -8.92 -3.06 4.87
C ILE A 898 -8.29 -2.28 3.72
N GLU A 899 -8.27 -0.97 3.82
CA GLU A 899 -7.60 -0.09 2.86
C GLU A 899 -6.30 0.43 3.47
N ASP A 900 -5.19 0.13 2.80
CA ASP A 900 -3.91 0.80 2.99
C ASP A 900 -3.88 1.97 2.00
N GLU A 901 -4.31 3.14 2.47
CA GLU A 901 -4.44 4.33 1.61
C GLU A 901 -3.09 4.82 1.09
N ARG A 902 -2.03 4.62 1.88
CA ARG A 902 -0.69 5.09 1.56
C ARG A 902 -0.04 4.30 0.42
N ASN A 903 -0.30 3.00 0.37
CA ASN A 903 0.27 2.12 -0.64
C ASN A 903 -0.76 1.70 -1.71
N GLU A 904 -1.96 2.29 -1.68
CA GLU A 904 -3.11 1.94 -2.54
C GLU A 904 -3.45 0.44 -2.58
N VAL A 905 -3.18 -0.28 -1.49
CA VAL A 905 -3.45 -1.72 -1.40
C VAL A 905 -4.75 -1.95 -0.66
N THR A 906 -5.70 -2.62 -1.31
CA THR A 906 -6.91 -3.12 -0.62
C THR A 906 -6.71 -4.57 -0.23
N TYR A 907 -6.78 -4.85 1.06
CA TYR A 907 -6.78 -6.19 1.60
C TYR A 907 -8.21 -6.64 1.88
N TYR A 908 -8.61 -7.74 1.23
CA TYR A 908 -9.89 -8.39 1.45
C TYR A 908 -9.70 -9.60 2.35
N ARG A 909 -10.63 -9.80 3.28
CA ARG A 909 -10.71 -11.09 3.98
C ARG A 909 -10.98 -12.17 2.95
N GLN A 910 -10.03 -13.10 2.81
CA GLN A 910 -10.26 -14.31 2.03
C GLN A 910 -11.02 -15.33 2.89
N PRO A 911 -12.02 -16.04 2.34
CA PRO A 911 -12.44 -17.29 2.95
C PRO A 911 -11.23 -18.24 3.00
N VAL A 912 -11.27 -19.23 3.89
CA VAL A 912 -10.23 -20.27 3.98
C VAL A 912 -9.91 -20.76 2.57
N SER A 913 -8.63 -20.76 2.21
CA SER A 913 -8.13 -21.22 0.91
C SER A 913 -8.89 -22.46 0.46
N GLY A 914 -9.46 -22.39 -0.74
CA GLY A 914 -10.18 -23.51 -1.35
C GLY A 914 -9.27 -24.73 -1.39
N SER A 915 -9.85 -25.90 -1.17
CA SER A 915 -9.10 -27.14 -1.29
C SER A 915 -8.66 -27.32 -2.75
N PHE A 916 -7.46 -27.88 -2.93
CA PHE A 916 -6.91 -28.14 -4.24
C PHE A 916 -6.30 -29.54 -4.29
N PRO A 917 -6.13 -30.13 -5.49
CA PRO A 917 -5.55 -31.45 -5.61
C PRO A 917 -4.03 -31.45 -5.43
N ILE A 918 -3.51 -32.56 -4.90
CA ILE A 918 -2.12 -32.98 -5.08
C ILE A 918 -2.14 -34.28 -5.86
N LEU A 919 -1.58 -34.27 -7.07
CA LEU A 919 -1.59 -35.39 -7.99
C LEU A 919 -0.16 -35.91 -8.19
N PHE A 920 0.06 -37.22 -8.09
CA PHE A 920 1.33 -37.85 -8.45
C PHE A 920 1.13 -38.93 -9.52
N TYR A 921 1.92 -38.88 -10.59
CA TYR A 921 1.78 -39.76 -11.75
C TYR A 921 3.15 -40.19 -12.30
N GLY A 922 3.22 -41.41 -12.84
CA GLY A 922 4.46 -41.99 -13.39
C GLY A 922 5.32 -42.73 -12.36
N ASN A 923 6.46 -43.28 -12.80
CA ASN A 923 7.45 -43.97 -11.96
C ASN A 923 6.84 -44.99 -10.97
N GLY A 924 5.88 -45.79 -11.43
CA GLY A 924 5.23 -46.86 -10.66
C GLY A 924 4.24 -46.38 -9.59
N VAL A 925 3.85 -45.11 -9.57
CA VAL A 925 2.83 -44.60 -8.64
C VAL A 925 1.47 -45.25 -8.92
N ARG A 926 0.81 -45.72 -7.87
CA ARG A 926 -0.52 -46.34 -7.96
C ARG A 926 -1.63 -45.29 -8.12
N ALA A 927 -2.61 -45.56 -8.98
CA ALA A 927 -3.80 -44.73 -9.07
C ALA A 927 -4.69 -44.94 -7.82
N GLU A 928 -4.93 -43.88 -7.06
CA GLU A 928 -5.75 -43.90 -5.85
C GLU A 928 -6.32 -42.51 -5.61
N VAL A 929 -7.59 -42.42 -5.23
CA VAL A 929 -8.22 -41.14 -4.84
C VAL A 929 -8.46 -41.16 -3.34
N ASN A 930 -7.96 -40.13 -2.66
CA ASN A 930 -8.14 -39.95 -1.23
C ASN A 930 -8.64 -38.52 -0.92
N HIS A 931 -9.68 -38.45 -0.09
CA HIS A 931 -10.39 -37.22 0.28
C HIS A 931 -10.02 -36.68 1.66
N GLU A 932 -9.14 -37.37 2.39
CA GLU A 932 -8.68 -36.92 3.71
C GLU A 932 -7.88 -35.61 3.59
N PRO A 933 -8.14 -34.63 4.47
CA PRO A 933 -7.39 -33.38 4.51
C PRO A 933 -5.89 -33.62 4.58
N VAL A 934 -5.12 -32.90 3.78
CA VAL A 934 -3.65 -32.97 3.79
C VAL A 934 -3.03 -31.59 3.58
N SER A 935 -1.81 -31.42 4.06
CA SER A 935 -1.02 -30.23 3.78
C SER A 935 -0.26 -30.38 2.47
N ALA A 936 -0.18 -29.33 1.66
CA ALA A 936 0.73 -29.27 0.51
C ALA A 936 2.21 -29.34 0.92
N GLY A 937 2.54 -29.08 2.19
CA GLY A 937 3.89 -29.28 2.73
C GLY A 937 4.38 -30.74 2.68
N ILE A 938 3.51 -31.71 2.36
CA ILE A 938 3.89 -33.11 2.18
C ILE A 938 4.57 -33.40 0.83
N ILE A 939 4.48 -32.50 -0.15
CA ILE A 939 4.96 -32.73 -1.51
C ILE A 939 6.47 -32.90 -1.54
N ALA A 940 7.22 -31.89 -1.10
CA ALA A 940 8.68 -31.93 -1.08
C ALA A 940 9.27 -33.16 -0.35
N PRO A 941 8.86 -33.51 0.89
CA PRO A 941 9.37 -34.71 1.54
C PRO A 941 8.98 -36.00 0.81
N THR A 942 7.78 -36.08 0.22
CA THR A 942 7.35 -37.26 -0.56
C THR A 942 8.19 -37.45 -1.82
N VAL A 943 8.44 -36.38 -2.57
CA VAL A 943 9.30 -36.43 -3.76
C VAL A 943 10.73 -36.78 -3.38
N ALA A 944 11.27 -36.17 -2.31
CA ALA A 944 12.60 -36.49 -1.79
C ALA A 944 12.72 -37.98 -1.43
N TYR A 945 11.70 -38.56 -0.80
CA TYR A 945 11.63 -39.98 -0.49
C TYR A 945 11.66 -40.86 -1.75
N ILE A 946 10.87 -40.53 -2.78
CA ILE A 946 10.82 -41.30 -4.05
C ILE A 946 12.16 -41.22 -4.80
N VAL A 947 12.79 -40.05 -4.81
CA VAL A 947 14.09 -39.82 -5.45
C VAL A 947 15.24 -40.45 -4.66
N GLY A 948 15.08 -40.56 -3.34
CA GLY A 948 16.09 -41.09 -2.41
C GLY A 948 17.09 -40.03 -1.92
N CYS A 949 16.70 -38.75 -1.90
CA CYS A 949 17.47 -37.67 -1.29
C CYS A 949 16.93 -37.31 0.11
N ALA A 950 17.66 -36.46 0.84
CA ALA A 950 17.18 -35.93 2.11
C ALA A 950 15.99 -35.00 1.89
N ALA A 951 15.03 -35.00 2.82
CA ALA A 951 14.00 -33.99 2.83
C ALA A 951 14.62 -32.59 3.06
N PRO A 952 14.01 -31.52 2.54
CA PRO A 952 14.44 -30.16 2.83
C PRO A 952 14.61 -29.89 4.34
N ASN A 953 15.61 -29.07 4.68
CA ASN A 953 16.05 -28.85 6.07
C ASN A 953 14.97 -28.29 7.02
N ALA A 954 13.94 -27.61 6.50
CA ALA A 954 12.86 -27.03 7.27
C ALA A 954 11.52 -27.78 7.14
N SER A 955 11.49 -28.91 6.41
CA SER A 955 10.27 -29.67 6.14
C SER A 955 9.59 -30.14 7.44
N THR A 956 8.29 -29.89 7.58
CA THR A 956 7.53 -30.24 8.80
C THR A 956 6.73 -31.52 8.68
N HIS A 957 6.48 -32.00 7.46
CA HIS A 957 5.64 -33.17 7.21
C HIS A 957 6.44 -34.44 6.93
N PRO A 958 5.98 -35.61 7.39
CA PRO A 958 6.53 -36.89 6.96
C PRO A 958 6.09 -37.22 5.51
N PRO A 959 6.91 -37.96 4.74
CA PRO A 959 6.57 -38.33 3.37
C PRO A 959 5.43 -39.37 3.29
N LEU A 960 4.69 -39.36 2.18
CA LEU A 960 3.75 -40.43 1.84
C LEU A 960 4.49 -41.71 1.47
N ARG A 961 4.48 -42.72 2.35
CA ARG A 961 5.22 -43.98 2.16
C ARG A 961 4.52 -45.00 1.26
N ASN A 962 3.18 -44.97 1.18
CA ASN A 962 2.38 -45.98 0.47
C ASN A 962 1.90 -45.47 -0.90
N ILE A 963 2.77 -44.81 -1.66
CA ILE A 963 2.43 -44.20 -2.95
C ILE A 963 2.79 -45.08 -4.16
N LYS A 964 3.71 -46.04 -3.98
CA LYS A 964 4.07 -47.09 -4.95
C LYS A 964 3.46 -48.43 -4.57
#